data_AF-I2DZI2-F1
#
_entry.id   AF-I2DZI2-F1
#
_cell.length_a   1.000
_cell.length_b   1.000
_cell.length_c   1.000
_cell.angle_alpha   90.00
_cell.angle_beta   90.00
_cell.angle_gamma   90.00
#
_symmetry.space_group_name_H-M   'P 1'
#
loop_
_entity.id
_entity.type
_entity.pdbx_description
1 polymer ?
#
loop_
_entity_poly.entity_id
_entity_poly.type
_entity_poly.pdbx_seq_one_letter_code
_entity_poly.pdbx_strand_id
1 'polypeptide(L)'
;MPIANPHRFIANASPDQEFRTRSRGVNAYGRGRDATHMPPACTLAHRCATTGTDCIAAARNAVDLHQACLCTAALTRIKPDRAPIGCNSEVASPVARCRSIRRRPANRRTLRLACEFHPRGVDEHAPRPTAPFTMSRTRHVSFSLGRANARRKAIQFDRALRRPATYPHPAGRIERIETHLSVVYLAGRYAYKRIKPVRFAFVDLVRPAQRRRCALAEYTLNRALAGPLYLGVWPLVARGRHCAFGEPVQTGARRQRQPTPGEYLVRMRRFDARAMLSIRSAAHDAGLVDADALAATLAGHHLHAPRNAPRSHFGSAASVTAQCRPLLDTLDVALPREAALHAWYEAELTRIAPLLAERHAQGFVRACHGDLHLDNIVRWRNRILMFDCIEFDDALRWIDVASDLAFALMDFSAHGRDDCAHRLLSGWLARTGDYAALGVVPCYFVYRALVRALTARLRGDDAARDRYLRIAAAMADTRRDAQPLLLLCHGVSGSGKSLASRALAERLGAIRLSSDVERKRRAGVPDETRLSASAYSDAAIERIYERLLAAAATVIDSGYTAIVDATFLREADRAAFVSLAARRGVRIAILDFTASPATLAARVAARAARGNDSSDADTAVLARQLEHADALTDAETAIAIRFDTDCDAAAYESSEFWAPLFEALHA
;
A
#
# COMPACT_ATOMS: atom_id res chain seq x y z
N MET A 1 38.40 37.78 -31.93
CA MET A 1 38.69 38.88 -30.98
C MET A 1 37.50 39.83 -30.94
N PRO A 2 37.34 40.67 -29.89
CA PRO A 2 38.03 40.69 -28.58
C PRO A 2 37.03 40.40 -27.42
N ILE A 3 37.30 40.38 -26.10
CA ILE A 3 38.44 40.11 -25.18
C ILE A 3 37.78 40.13 -23.76
N ALA A 4 38.18 39.42 -22.70
CA ALA A 4 38.87 38.13 -22.54
C ALA A 4 38.64 37.65 -21.08
N ASN A 5 39.02 36.41 -20.75
CA ASN A 5 39.08 35.87 -19.39
C ASN A 5 40.43 35.17 -19.19
N PRO A 6 41.17 35.47 -18.12
CA PRO A 6 41.89 34.41 -17.39
C PRO A 6 41.89 34.64 -15.85
N HIS A 7 42.22 33.68 -14.96
CA HIS A 7 43.12 32.53 -15.09
C HIS A 7 42.62 31.22 -14.45
N ARG A 8 43.23 30.11 -14.88
CA ARG A 8 43.27 28.78 -14.24
C ARG A 8 44.72 28.41 -13.88
N PHE A 9 44.90 27.59 -12.85
CA PHE A 9 45.84 26.45 -12.74
C PHE A 9 45.22 25.49 -11.70
N ILE A 10 45.09 24.15 -11.81
CA ILE A 10 45.75 23.06 -12.56
C ILE A 10 47.14 22.65 -12.02
N ALA A 11 47.16 21.53 -11.29
CA ALA A 11 48.14 20.43 -11.41
C ALA A 11 47.62 19.15 -10.72
N ASN A 12 48.08 17.97 -11.15
CA ASN A 12 47.81 16.66 -10.53
C ASN A 12 49.01 16.23 -9.66
N ALA A 13 48.81 15.32 -8.70
CA ALA A 13 49.53 14.03 -8.60
C ALA A 13 49.24 13.27 -7.28
N SER A 14 49.18 11.94 -7.36
CA SER A 14 49.63 11.01 -6.32
C SER A 14 50.95 10.38 -6.80
N PRO A 15 51.83 9.87 -5.91
CA PRO A 15 51.64 8.49 -5.46
C PRO A 15 52.10 8.17 -4.00
N ASP A 16 51.57 7.05 -3.51
CA ASP A 16 52.16 5.97 -2.68
C ASP A 16 53.19 6.14 -1.53
N GLN A 17 53.18 5.07 -0.72
CA GLN A 17 54.17 4.54 0.23
C GLN A 17 54.30 5.11 1.66
N GLU A 18 53.89 4.24 2.59
CA GLU A 18 54.59 3.79 3.81
C GLU A 18 55.70 4.67 4.44
N PHE A 19 55.61 4.87 5.76
CA PHE A 19 56.54 4.16 6.66
C PHE A 19 55.97 3.94 8.08
N ARG A 20 56.67 3.12 8.88
CA ARG A 20 56.22 2.56 10.17
C ARG A 20 56.92 3.17 11.40
N THR A 21 56.31 2.95 12.58
CA THR A 21 56.95 2.86 13.93
C THR A 21 57.53 4.14 14.55
N ARG A 22 57.77 4.28 15.88
CA ARG A 22 57.72 3.38 17.09
C ARG A 22 57.36 4.28 18.31
N SER A 23 56.27 4.03 19.07
CA SER A 23 56.16 3.19 20.29
C SER A 23 56.88 3.65 21.58
N ARG A 24 56.12 3.79 22.69
CA ARG A 24 56.46 3.56 24.12
C ARG A 24 55.15 3.73 24.94
N GLY A 25 54.69 2.84 25.83
CA GLY A 25 55.07 1.45 26.14
C GLY A 25 54.84 1.08 27.62
N VAL A 26 54.75 -0.23 27.95
CA VAL A 26 54.97 -0.84 29.30
C VAL A 26 53.85 -0.56 30.35
N ASN A 27 53.31 -1.48 31.18
CA ASN A 27 53.40 -2.94 31.45
C ASN A 27 51.97 -3.44 31.86
N ALA A 28 51.51 -4.71 31.89
CA ALA A 28 52.02 -6.10 31.78
C ALA A 28 51.83 -6.94 33.08
N TYR A 29 51.88 -8.29 32.93
CA TYR A 29 51.56 -9.41 33.87
C TYR A 29 50.10 -9.92 33.88
N GLY A 30 49.82 -11.24 33.74
CA GLY A 30 50.64 -12.32 33.17
C GLY A 30 50.32 -13.77 33.59
N ARG A 31 50.23 -14.69 32.61
CA ARG A 31 50.17 -16.19 32.71
C ARG A 31 48.82 -16.79 33.20
N GLY A 32 48.36 -17.96 32.73
CA GLY A 32 48.77 -18.75 31.55
C GLY A 32 48.35 -20.25 31.56
N ARG A 33 48.39 -20.88 30.37
CA ARG A 33 48.48 -22.35 30.06
C ARG A 33 47.24 -23.29 30.12
N ASP A 34 46.99 -23.87 28.94
CA ASP A 34 46.91 -25.32 28.58
C ASP A 34 45.67 -26.22 28.86
N ALA A 35 45.46 -27.12 27.88
CA ALA A 35 44.86 -28.47 27.93
C ALA A 35 43.32 -28.71 27.97
N THR A 36 42.76 -29.06 26.79
CA THR A 36 41.85 -30.20 26.49
C THR A 36 40.94 -30.83 27.57
N HIS A 37 39.61 -30.89 27.31
CA HIS A 37 38.82 -32.16 27.23
C HIS A 37 37.35 -31.94 26.74
N MET A 38 36.67 -33.04 26.39
CA MET A 38 35.25 -33.16 26.02
C MET A 38 34.75 -34.57 26.41
N PRO A 39 33.42 -34.88 26.48
CA PRO A 39 32.27 -34.01 26.67
C PRO A 39 31.84 -34.00 28.16
N PRO A 40 30.96 -34.85 28.75
CA PRO A 40 29.88 -35.73 28.22
C PRO A 40 28.51 -35.01 28.19
N ALA A 41 27.40 -35.76 28.21
CA ALA A 41 26.04 -35.27 28.51
C ALA A 41 25.36 -36.19 29.56
N CYS A 42 24.37 -35.70 30.30
CA CYS A 42 23.49 -36.57 31.09
C CYS A 42 22.10 -35.94 31.31
N THR A 43 21.06 -36.78 31.26
CA THR A 43 19.65 -36.43 31.51
C THR A 43 19.32 -36.49 33.00
N LEU A 44 18.46 -35.58 33.48
CA LEU A 44 17.56 -35.87 34.60
C LEU A 44 16.34 -34.94 34.57
N ALA A 45 15.14 -35.51 34.76
CA ALA A 45 13.89 -34.77 34.77
C ALA A 45 13.15 -35.05 36.09
N HIS A 46 12.68 -34.01 36.78
CA HIS A 46 11.57 -34.21 37.73
C HIS A 46 10.74 -32.95 38.05
N ARG A 47 9.41 -33.19 38.02
CA ARG A 47 8.35 -32.58 38.84
C ARG A 47 8.17 -31.06 38.82
N CYS A 48 7.23 -30.66 37.97
CA CYS A 48 6.41 -29.47 38.14
C CYS A 48 5.76 -29.41 39.55
N ALA A 49 5.74 -28.22 40.15
CA ALA A 49 4.96 -27.90 41.34
C ALA A 49 4.36 -26.48 41.18
N THR A 50 3.11 -26.40 40.73
CA THR A 50 2.42 -25.12 40.48
C THR A 50 1.83 -24.54 41.77
N THR A 51 2.30 -23.36 42.18
CA THR A 51 1.58 -22.46 43.08
C THR A 51 1.36 -21.11 42.39
N GLY A 52 0.21 -20.48 42.66
CA GLY A 52 -0.38 -19.52 41.72
C GLY A 52 0.19 -18.10 41.77
N THR A 53 0.65 -17.60 40.62
CA THR A 53 0.82 -16.15 40.38
C THR A 53 0.31 -15.67 39.01
N ASP A 54 0.20 -16.55 38.01
CA ASP A 54 -0.03 -16.14 36.60
C ASP A 54 -1.45 -15.66 36.25
N CYS A 55 -2.45 -15.95 37.08
CA CYS A 55 -3.85 -15.58 36.82
C CYS A 55 -4.07 -14.06 36.68
N ILE A 56 -3.16 -13.22 37.21
CA ILE A 56 -3.23 -11.75 37.11
C ILE A 56 -2.53 -11.25 35.82
N ALA A 57 -1.60 -12.01 35.25
CA ALA A 57 -0.98 -11.69 33.95
C ALA A 57 -1.94 -11.98 32.79
N ALA A 58 -2.54 -13.18 32.77
CA ALA A 58 -3.50 -13.58 31.73
C ALA A 58 -4.71 -12.62 31.64
N ALA A 59 -5.21 -12.13 32.79
CA ALA A 59 -6.33 -11.20 32.86
C ALA A 59 -6.02 -9.78 32.32
N ARG A 60 -4.74 -9.41 32.18
CA ARG A 60 -4.34 -8.15 31.52
C ARG A 60 -4.26 -8.30 30.00
N ASN A 61 -3.64 -9.37 29.51
CA ASN A 61 -3.49 -9.64 28.08
C ASN A 61 -4.86 -9.72 27.36
N ALA A 62 -5.90 -10.20 28.04
CA ALA A 62 -7.27 -10.22 27.53
C ALA A 62 -7.88 -8.84 27.19
N VAL A 63 -7.28 -7.74 27.66
CA VAL A 63 -7.73 -6.36 27.39
C VAL A 63 -7.03 -5.75 26.18
N ASP A 64 -5.91 -6.31 25.73
CA ASP A 64 -5.18 -5.84 24.55
C ASP A 64 -5.81 -6.34 23.22
N LEU A 65 -6.69 -7.35 23.28
CA LEU A 65 -7.38 -7.99 22.14
C LEU A 65 -8.44 -7.12 21.42
N HIS A 66 -8.25 -5.80 21.30
CA HIS A 66 -9.20 -4.89 20.61
C HIS A 66 -8.55 -3.65 19.98
N GLN A 67 -7.22 -3.68 19.73
CA GLN A 67 -6.43 -2.44 19.62
C GLN A 67 -6.27 -1.83 18.20
N ALA A 68 -6.29 -2.61 17.11
CA ALA A 68 -5.76 -2.13 15.82
C ALA A 68 -6.72 -1.34 14.90
N CYS A 69 -8.04 -1.38 15.13
CA CYS A 69 -8.99 -1.47 14.02
C CYS A 69 -9.90 -0.25 13.76
N LEU A 70 -9.55 0.96 14.24
CA LEU A 70 -10.53 2.03 14.49
C LEU A 70 -10.23 3.42 13.89
N CYS A 71 -9.16 3.54 13.10
CA CYS A 71 -8.55 4.82 12.72
C CYS A 71 -9.26 5.55 11.57
N THR A 72 -9.66 4.79 10.54
CA THR A 72 -9.65 5.28 9.15
C THR A 72 -10.93 6.02 8.69
N ALA A 73 -10.72 7.13 7.95
CA ALA A 73 -11.59 7.78 6.93
C ALA A 73 -12.54 8.97 7.21
N ALA A 74 -12.59 9.85 6.20
CA ALA A 74 -13.71 10.67 5.69
C ALA A 74 -13.33 11.10 4.25
N LEU A 75 -14.21 11.30 3.26
CA LEU A 75 -15.43 12.11 3.27
C LEU A 75 -16.47 11.70 2.19
N THR A 76 -17.67 11.27 2.57
CA THR A 76 -18.83 11.16 1.64
C THR A 76 -20.14 11.69 2.26
N ARG A 77 -20.51 12.92 1.88
CA ARG A 77 -21.89 13.44 1.96
C ARG A 77 -22.16 14.44 0.84
N ILE A 78 -22.79 13.96 -0.23
CA ILE A 78 -23.45 14.82 -1.23
C ILE A 78 -24.92 14.41 -1.26
N LYS A 79 -25.82 15.35 -1.00
CA LYS A 79 -27.24 15.22 -1.35
C LYS A 79 -27.41 15.74 -2.79
N PRO A 80 -28.13 15.03 -3.67
CA PRO A 80 -28.66 15.63 -4.88
C PRO A 80 -29.95 16.39 -4.52
N ASP A 81 -29.90 17.71 -4.44
CA ASP A 81 -31.11 18.53 -4.38
C ASP A 81 -31.72 18.64 -5.79
N ARG A 82 -33.04 18.48 -5.88
CA ARG A 82 -33.80 18.61 -7.13
C ARG A 82 -34.06 20.08 -7.44
N ALA A 83 -33.74 20.53 -8.65
CA ALA A 83 -34.31 21.75 -9.22
C ALA A 83 -35.55 21.41 -10.08
N PRO A 84 -36.65 22.18 -10.02
CA PRO A 84 -37.80 21.98 -10.89
C PRO A 84 -37.54 22.60 -12.28
N ILE A 85 -38.00 21.91 -13.33
CA ILE A 85 -38.04 22.47 -14.69
C ILE A 85 -39.37 23.21 -14.85
N GLY A 86 -39.32 24.55 -14.90
CA GLY A 86 -40.43 25.38 -15.37
C GLY A 86 -40.34 25.57 -16.88
N CYS A 87 -41.46 25.40 -17.59
CA CYS A 87 -41.52 25.59 -19.04
C CYS A 87 -41.91 27.04 -19.39
N ASN A 88 -41.46 27.55 -20.53
CA ASN A 88 -42.25 28.39 -21.44
C ASN A 88 -41.50 28.72 -22.75
N SER A 89 -42.26 28.73 -23.87
CA SER A 89 -42.16 29.62 -25.06
C SER A 89 -40.79 29.91 -25.73
N GLU A 90 -40.61 29.87 -27.06
CA GLU A 90 -41.57 29.68 -28.17
C GLU A 90 -40.89 29.53 -29.56
N VAL A 91 -41.70 29.34 -30.62
CA VAL A 91 -41.44 29.46 -32.09
C VAL A 91 -40.62 28.36 -32.80
N ALA A 92 -40.98 28.15 -34.09
CA ALA A 92 -40.25 27.49 -35.19
C ALA A 92 -40.40 25.96 -35.42
N SER A 93 -41.49 25.61 -36.13
CA SER A 93 -41.64 24.43 -37.03
C SER A 93 -41.75 24.94 -38.48
N PRO A 94 -41.96 24.13 -39.57
CA PRO A 94 -42.12 22.67 -39.73
C PRO A 94 -40.87 22.07 -40.48
N VAL A 95 -40.80 20.96 -41.24
CA VAL A 95 -41.69 19.95 -41.89
C VAL A 95 -40.94 18.59 -41.75
N ALA A 96 -41.49 17.37 -41.68
CA ALA A 96 -42.55 16.64 -42.40
C ALA A 96 -43.20 15.58 -41.47
N ARG A 97 -44.49 15.18 -41.55
CA ARG A 97 -45.18 14.37 -42.59
C ARG A 97 -44.42 13.06 -42.94
N CYS A 98 -45.00 11.86 -42.94
CA CYS A 98 -46.34 11.31 -42.60
C CYS A 98 -46.17 9.76 -42.45
N ARG A 99 -47.02 8.89 -41.88
CA ARG A 99 -48.50 8.80 -41.71
C ARG A 99 -48.89 8.08 -40.40
N SER A 100 -50.18 8.09 -40.05
CA SER A 100 -50.80 7.25 -39.01
C SER A 100 -51.20 5.86 -39.54
N ILE A 101 -51.59 4.88 -38.71
CA ILE A 101 -53.00 4.64 -38.30
C ILE A 101 -53.13 3.73 -37.05
N ARG A 102 -54.09 4.10 -36.19
CA ARG A 102 -54.95 3.39 -35.17
C ARG A 102 -54.80 1.83 -35.06
N ARG A 103 -55.03 1.16 -33.91
CA ARG A 103 -55.95 1.39 -32.75
C ARG A 103 -55.46 0.65 -31.44
N ARG A 104 -56.22 0.70 -30.33
CA ARG A 104 -55.89 0.22 -28.95
C ARG A 104 -56.38 -1.26 -28.67
N PRO A 105 -56.41 -1.79 -27.40
CA PRO A 105 -55.31 -2.32 -26.57
C PRO A 105 -55.60 -3.75 -25.98
N ALA A 106 -54.68 -4.34 -25.21
CA ALA A 106 -54.95 -5.57 -24.41
C ALA A 106 -54.17 -5.64 -23.07
N ASN A 107 -54.60 -6.51 -22.16
CA ASN A 107 -54.20 -6.54 -20.75
C ASN A 107 -53.03 -7.50 -20.42
N ARG A 108 -52.32 -7.22 -19.32
CA ARG A 108 -51.44 -8.22 -18.66
C ARG A 108 -52.28 -9.31 -17.99
N ARG A 109 -51.77 -10.55 -17.96
CA ARG A 109 -52.18 -11.58 -16.98
C ARG A 109 -50.96 -12.15 -16.27
N THR A 110 -51.08 -12.29 -14.95
CA THR A 110 -50.19 -13.08 -14.10
C THR A 110 -50.56 -14.57 -14.16
N LEU A 111 -49.62 -15.44 -13.81
CA LEU A 111 -49.87 -16.86 -13.53
C LEU A 111 -49.43 -17.22 -12.12
N ARG A 112 -50.28 -17.97 -11.42
CA ARG A 112 -50.07 -18.65 -10.13
C ARG A 112 -50.72 -20.03 -10.24
N LEU A 113 -50.01 -21.07 -9.83
CA LEU A 113 -50.46 -22.44 -9.49
C LEU A 113 -49.43 -22.92 -8.45
N ALA A 114 -49.71 -23.33 -7.20
CA ALA A 114 -50.91 -23.78 -6.46
C ALA A 114 -51.18 -25.30 -6.47
N CYS A 115 -51.70 -25.80 -5.33
CA CYS A 115 -52.09 -27.18 -4.98
C CYS A 115 -50.97 -28.20 -4.67
N GLU A 116 -51.14 -29.22 -3.79
CA GLU A 116 -51.76 -29.36 -2.43
C GLU A 116 -51.35 -30.78 -1.87
N PHE A 117 -51.99 -31.61 -1.01
CA PHE A 117 -53.27 -31.67 -0.26
C PHE A 117 -53.19 -32.60 1.02
N HIS A 118 -53.35 -32.06 2.24
CA HIS A 118 -53.90 -32.69 3.48
C HIS A 118 -53.14 -33.71 4.41
N PRO A 119 -53.62 -33.94 5.68
CA PRO A 119 -52.84 -34.54 6.79
C PRO A 119 -53.46 -35.74 7.54
N ARG A 120 -52.67 -36.32 8.48
CA ARG A 120 -52.99 -37.06 9.72
C ARG A 120 -51.73 -37.01 10.64
N GLY A 121 -51.73 -37.31 11.95
CA GLY A 121 -52.79 -37.76 12.88
C GLY A 121 -52.55 -37.21 14.30
N VAL A 122 -52.66 -38.03 15.36
CA VAL A 122 -52.44 -37.64 16.78
C VAL A 122 -51.74 -38.78 17.55
N ASP A 123 -50.85 -38.45 18.49
CA ASP A 123 -50.74 -39.15 19.78
C ASP A 123 -50.04 -38.27 20.85
N GLU A 124 -50.35 -38.49 22.13
CA GLU A 124 -49.85 -37.68 23.26
C GLU A 124 -48.67 -38.35 23.97
N HIS A 125 -47.69 -37.58 24.46
CA HIS A 125 -47.00 -37.83 25.75
C HIS A 125 -46.17 -36.60 26.18
N ALA A 126 -46.25 -36.19 27.44
CA ALA A 126 -45.60 -34.97 27.95
C ALA A 126 -44.77 -35.21 29.23
N PRO A 127 -43.52 -34.71 29.29
CA PRO A 127 -42.82 -34.43 30.54
C PRO A 127 -42.76 -32.92 30.86
N ARG A 128 -42.40 -32.61 32.12
CA ARG A 128 -42.52 -31.29 32.77
C ARG A 128 -41.47 -30.26 32.33
N PRO A 129 -41.73 -28.94 32.50
CA PRO A 129 -40.87 -27.88 31.95
C PRO A 129 -39.55 -27.71 32.71
N THR A 130 -38.48 -27.47 31.96
CA THR A 130 -37.22 -26.89 32.45
C THR A 130 -37.21 -25.36 32.26
N ALA A 131 -36.30 -24.68 32.96
CA ALA A 131 -36.36 -23.24 33.19
C ALA A 131 -36.27 -22.39 31.89
N PRO A 132 -36.91 -21.19 31.85
CA PRO A 132 -36.84 -20.29 30.70
C PRO A 132 -35.39 -19.88 30.41
N PHE A 133 -34.94 -20.14 29.19
CA PHE A 133 -33.59 -19.80 28.72
C PHE A 133 -33.41 -18.28 28.79
N THR A 134 -32.55 -17.80 29.69
CA THR A 134 -32.34 -16.36 29.88
C THR A 134 -31.63 -15.78 28.67
N MET A 135 -32.27 -14.84 27.97
CA MET A 135 -31.62 -14.12 26.87
C MET A 135 -30.33 -13.46 27.40
N SER A 136 -29.19 -13.90 26.85
CA SER A 136 -27.89 -13.36 27.22
C SER A 136 -27.88 -11.86 26.98
N ARG A 137 -27.78 -11.07 28.06
CA ARG A 137 -27.93 -9.62 28.01
C ARG A 137 -26.91 -9.03 27.04
N THR A 138 -27.40 -8.34 26.01
CA THR A 138 -26.60 -7.51 25.11
C THR A 138 -25.62 -6.68 25.94
N ARG A 139 -24.31 -6.92 25.77
CA ARG A 139 -23.26 -6.25 26.57
C ARG A 139 -23.20 -4.76 26.21
N HIS A 140 -24.07 -3.96 26.83
CA HIS A 140 -24.03 -2.51 26.75
C HIS A 140 -22.65 -2.00 27.19
N VAL A 141 -21.88 -1.52 26.22
CA VAL A 141 -20.55 -0.93 26.47
C VAL A 141 -20.73 0.29 27.36
N SER A 142 -20.31 0.18 28.62
CA SER A 142 -20.66 1.14 29.66
C SER A 142 -19.89 2.45 29.50
N PHE A 143 -20.62 3.50 29.08
CA PHE A 143 -20.11 4.87 28.96
C PHE A 143 -19.84 5.49 30.34
N SER A 144 -18.79 5.06 31.03
CA SER A 144 -18.34 5.67 32.28
C SER A 144 -17.93 7.14 32.04
N LEU A 145 -18.73 8.06 32.56
CA LEU A 145 -18.68 9.49 32.25
C LEU A 145 -18.04 10.31 33.39
N GLY A 146 -16.70 10.27 33.51
CA GLY A 146 -15.93 11.25 34.29
C GLY A 146 -15.95 12.66 33.68
N ARG A 147 -17.12 13.11 33.19
CA ARG A 147 -17.25 13.98 32.01
C ARG A 147 -18.31 15.06 32.19
N ALA A 148 -18.40 15.69 33.37
CA ALA A 148 -19.15 16.94 33.56
C ALA A 148 -18.34 18.16 33.07
N ASN A 149 -17.27 18.52 33.79
CA ASN A 149 -16.45 19.70 33.47
C ASN A 149 -15.72 19.56 32.11
N ALA A 150 -15.18 18.37 31.81
CA ALA A 150 -14.54 18.08 30.52
C ALA A 150 -15.51 18.23 29.33
N ARG A 151 -16.76 17.78 29.46
CA ARG A 151 -17.81 17.93 28.43
C ARG A 151 -18.22 19.39 28.27
N ARG A 152 -18.35 20.16 29.36
CA ARG A 152 -18.61 21.62 29.31
C ARG A 152 -17.50 22.35 28.54
N LYS A 153 -16.22 22.10 28.84
CA LYS A 153 -15.09 22.70 28.11
C LYS A 153 -15.03 22.25 26.63
N ALA A 154 -15.26 20.96 26.34
CA ALA A 154 -15.28 20.46 24.96
C ALA A 154 -16.40 21.09 24.11
N ILE A 155 -17.59 21.31 24.70
CA ILE A 155 -18.70 22.04 24.07
C ILE A 155 -18.38 23.54 23.91
N GLN A 156 -17.72 24.16 24.90
CA GLN A 156 -17.27 25.56 24.80
C GLN A 156 -16.33 25.75 23.62
N PHE A 157 -15.30 24.91 23.48
CA PHE A 157 -14.36 24.96 22.36
C PHE A 157 -15.03 24.64 21.01
N ASP A 158 -15.97 23.67 20.96
CA ASP A 158 -16.73 23.36 19.72
C ASP A 158 -17.60 24.54 19.27
N ARG A 159 -18.27 25.21 20.22
CA ARG A 159 -19.06 26.43 19.97
C ARG A 159 -18.20 27.63 19.56
N ALA A 160 -16.99 27.76 20.12
CA ALA A 160 -16.06 28.82 19.74
C ALA A 160 -15.54 28.61 18.31
N LEU A 161 -15.08 27.40 17.97
CA LEU A 161 -14.53 27.08 16.65
C LEU A 161 -15.57 27.17 15.52
N ARG A 162 -16.87 27.13 15.81
CA ARG A 162 -17.93 27.42 14.82
C ARG A 162 -18.15 28.92 14.54
N ARG A 163 -17.50 29.83 15.28
CA ARG A 163 -17.67 31.29 15.14
C ARG A 163 -16.51 31.90 14.33
N PRO A 164 -16.77 32.65 13.24
CA PRO A 164 -15.71 33.26 12.45
C PRO A 164 -14.80 34.18 13.27
N ALA A 165 -15.39 34.96 14.20
CA ALA A 165 -14.68 35.87 15.10
C ALA A 165 -13.76 35.21 16.15
N THR A 166 -13.70 33.88 16.24
CA THR A 166 -12.70 33.18 17.07
C THR A 166 -11.35 33.02 16.34
N TYR A 167 -11.29 33.21 15.02
CA TYR A 167 -10.09 33.03 14.22
C TYR A 167 -9.32 34.35 13.99
N PRO A 168 -7.98 34.34 13.99
CA PRO A 168 -7.15 35.54 13.76
C PRO A 168 -6.99 35.85 12.25
N HIS A 169 -8.00 35.56 11.44
CA HIS A 169 -8.01 35.77 9.98
C HIS A 169 -9.46 35.71 9.43
N PRO A 170 -9.72 36.18 8.20
CA PRO A 170 -11.03 36.08 7.55
C PRO A 170 -11.49 34.62 7.32
N ALA A 171 -12.15 34.04 8.31
CA ALA A 171 -12.54 32.64 8.32
C ALA A 171 -13.81 32.30 7.51
N GLY A 172 -14.64 33.29 7.18
CA GLY A 172 -15.87 33.10 6.40
C GLY A 172 -16.85 32.11 7.03
N ARG A 173 -17.58 31.35 6.20
CA ARG A 173 -18.46 30.25 6.66
C ARG A 173 -17.61 29.09 7.18
N ILE A 174 -17.72 28.79 8.47
CA ILE A 174 -17.06 27.62 9.05
C ILE A 174 -17.78 26.34 8.64
N GLU A 175 -17.02 25.38 8.15
CA GLU A 175 -17.47 24.00 7.89
C GLU A 175 -16.86 23.07 8.94
N ARG A 176 -17.63 22.10 9.45
CA ARG A 176 -17.20 21.22 10.54
C ARG A 176 -17.38 19.75 10.16
N ILE A 177 -16.26 19.08 9.94
CA ILE A 177 -16.12 17.64 9.68
C ILE A 177 -15.79 16.94 11.00
N GLU A 178 -16.30 15.73 11.22
CA GLU A 178 -16.02 14.93 12.42
C GLU A 178 -15.70 13.48 12.05
N THR A 179 -14.59 12.97 12.59
CA THR A 179 -14.15 11.56 12.51
C THR A 179 -14.32 10.90 13.89
N HIS A 180 -13.94 9.63 14.06
CA HIS A 180 -14.03 8.96 15.36
C HIS A 180 -13.18 9.64 16.45
N LEU A 181 -11.96 10.08 16.10
CA LEU A 181 -10.99 10.67 17.03
C LEU A 181 -10.97 12.20 17.03
N SER A 182 -11.35 12.86 15.93
CA SER A 182 -11.09 14.28 15.71
C SER A 182 -12.29 15.07 15.15
N VAL A 183 -12.22 16.39 15.23
CA VAL A 183 -13.09 17.34 14.52
C VAL A 183 -12.21 18.30 13.73
N VAL A 184 -12.47 18.45 12.44
CA VAL A 184 -11.77 19.40 11.55
C VAL A 184 -12.70 20.56 11.24
N TYR A 185 -12.22 21.78 11.47
CA TYR A 185 -12.93 23.02 11.16
C TYR A 185 -12.25 23.69 9.97
N LEU A 186 -12.95 23.80 8.84
CA LEU A 186 -12.47 24.51 7.67
C LEU A 186 -12.88 25.98 7.79
N ALA A 187 -11.87 26.86 7.85
CA ALA A 187 -11.97 28.26 8.20
C ALA A 187 -11.14 29.08 7.20
N GLY A 188 -11.81 29.69 6.22
CA GLY A 188 -11.17 30.41 5.12
C GLY A 188 -10.16 29.52 4.38
N ARG A 189 -8.91 29.99 4.30
CA ARG A 189 -7.77 29.29 3.66
C ARG A 189 -7.15 28.17 4.51
N TYR A 190 -7.69 27.89 5.70
CA TYR A 190 -7.09 26.99 6.68
C TYR A 190 -8.04 25.88 7.12
N ALA A 191 -7.47 24.78 7.59
CA ALA A 191 -8.15 23.74 8.35
C ALA A 191 -7.57 23.70 9.77
N TYR A 192 -8.40 23.40 10.76
CA TYR A 192 -8.00 23.27 12.16
C TYR A 192 -8.52 21.94 12.71
N LYS A 193 -7.62 20.99 12.97
CA LYS A 193 -7.98 19.69 13.56
C LYS A 193 -7.87 19.76 15.08
N ARG A 194 -8.95 19.35 15.76
CA ARG A 194 -9.06 19.24 17.22
C ARG A 194 -9.42 17.81 17.59
N ILE A 195 -8.53 17.15 18.31
CA ILE A 195 -8.74 15.81 18.86
C ILE A 195 -9.86 15.84 19.92
N LYS A 196 -10.68 14.80 19.99
CA LYS A 196 -11.86 14.71 20.86
C LYS A 196 -11.52 14.08 22.22
N PRO A 197 -12.24 14.42 23.31
CA PRO A 197 -12.09 13.80 24.62
C PRO A 197 -12.80 12.43 24.69
N VAL A 198 -12.36 11.51 23.84
CA VAL A 198 -12.88 10.13 23.74
C VAL A 198 -12.00 9.15 24.49
N ARG A 199 -12.57 8.00 24.85
CA ARG A 199 -11.84 6.80 25.27
C ARG A 199 -12.44 5.60 24.54
N PHE A 200 -11.62 4.90 23.79
CA PHE A 200 -11.91 3.62 23.16
C PHE A 200 -10.98 2.55 23.77
N ALA A 201 -11.07 1.28 23.36
CA ALA A 201 -10.21 0.22 23.88
C ALA A 201 -8.70 0.48 23.62
N PHE A 202 -8.40 1.08 22.47
CA PHE A 202 -7.06 1.35 21.97
C PHE A 202 -6.48 2.73 22.34
N VAL A 203 -7.31 3.69 22.76
CA VAL A 203 -6.83 5.07 22.97
C VAL A 203 -7.64 5.82 24.04
N ASP A 204 -6.93 6.45 24.99
CA ASP A 204 -7.48 7.41 25.96
C ASP A 204 -7.01 8.83 25.61
N LEU A 205 -7.97 9.66 25.19
CA LEU A 205 -7.77 11.06 24.81
C LEU A 205 -8.55 11.99 25.74
N VAL A 206 -9.05 11.50 26.89
CA VAL A 206 -9.89 12.28 27.80
C VAL A 206 -9.09 13.40 28.51
N ARG A 207 -7.83 13.16 28.89
CA ARG A 207 -6.98 14.17 29.54
C ARG A 207 -6.41 15.15 28.49
N PRO A 208 -6.45 16.48 28.71
CA PRO A 208 -5.89 17.45 27.77
C PRO A 208 -4.40 17.23 27.43
N ALA A 209 -3.62 16.69 28.36
CA ALA A 209 -2.21 16.35 28.12
C ALA A 209 -2.00 15.26 27.05
N GLN A 210 -2.91 14.29 26.96
CA GLN A 210 -2.89 13.26 25.89
C GLN A 210 -3.17 13.91 24.53
N ARG A 211 -4.19 14.78 24.45
CA ARG A 211 -4.53 15.49 23.20
C ARG A 211 -3.45 16.48 22.77
N ARG A 212 -2.81 17.20 23.71
CA ARG A 212 -1.63 18.04 23.42
C ARG A 212 -0.48 17.21 22.85
N ARG A 213 -0.17 16.04 23.43
CA ARG A 213 0.84 15.11 22.90
C ARG A 213 0.50 14.70 21.46
N CYS A 214 -0.72 14.22 21.23
CA CYS A 214 -1.17 13.74 19.93
C CYS A 214 -1.14 14.87 18.88
N ALA A 215 -1.65 16.07 19.17
CA ALA A 215 -1.58 17.20 18.24
C ALA A 215 -0.13 17.61 17.89
N LEU A 216 0.81 17.49 18.83
CA LEU A 216 2.24 17.72 18.57
C LEU A 216 2.87 16.58 17.76
N ALA A 217 2.48 15.33 18.01
CA ALA A 217 2.91 14.17 17.23
C ALA A 217 2.39 14.26 15.79
N GLU A 218 1.09 14.54 15.58
CA GLU A 218 0.47 14.72 14.27
C GLU A 218 1.25 15.74 13.44
N TYR A 219 1.46 16.94 13.98
CA TYR A 219 2.24 17.99 13.31
C TYR A 219 3.70 17.57 13.03
N THR A 220 4.33 16.80 13.91
CA THR A 220 5.74 16.40 13.75
C THR A 220 5.90 15.30 12.70
N LEU A 221 5.04 14.27 12.75
CA LEU A 221 5.07 13.10 11.87
C LEU A 221 4.66 13.48 10.44
N ASN A 222 3.53 14.16 10.29
CA ASN A 222 3.01 14.56 8.97
C ASN A 222 3.88 15.60 8.27
N ARG A 223 4.84 16.25 8.96
CA ARG A 223 5.79 17.15 8.29
C ARG A 223 6.74 16.45 7.32
N ALA A 224 7.00 15.16 7.48
CA ALA A 224 7.82 14.39 6.54
C ALA A 224 7.09 14.13 5.20
N LEU A 225 5.77 13.90 5.26
CA LEU A 225 4.97 13.39 4.13
C LEU A 225 4.02 14.42 3.51
N ALA A 226 3.59 15.40 4.30
CA ALA A 226 2.66 16.48 3.92
C ALA A 226 3.08 17.86 4.46
N GLY A 227 4.37 18.08 4.74
CA GLY A 227 4.92 19.32 5.29
C GLY A 227 4.35 20.65 4.76
N PRO A 228 4.09 20.84 3.44
CA PRO A 228 3.48 22.07 2.92
C PRO A 228 2.07 22.38 3.46
N LEU A 229 1.33 21.37 3.93
CA LEU A 229 -0.01 21.51 4.51
C LEU A 229 0.04 21.88 6.00
N TYR A 230 1.03 21.42 6.76
CA TYR A 230 1.05 21.51 8.24
C TYR A 230 1.74 22.80 8.74
N LEU A 231 1.00 23.64 9.48
CA LEU A 231 1.37 25.03 9.84
C LEU A 231 1.54 25.27 11.36
N GLY A 232 1.80 24.21 12.12
CA GLY A 232 2.05 24.26 13.57
C GLY A 232 0.83 23.97 14.42
N VAL A 233 1.07 23.80 15.73
CA VAL A 233 0.04 23.54 16.74
C VAL A 233 -0.27 24.83 17.49
N TRP A 234 -1.55 25.15 17.63
CA TRP A 234 -2.04 26.40 18.22
C TRP A 234 -2.93 26.09 19.44
N PRO A 235 -2.69 26.70 20.61
CA PRO A 235 -3.56 26.57 21.77
C PRO A 235 -4.78 27.48 21.62
N LEU A 236 -5.96 26.95 21.94
CA LEU A 236 -7.21 27.68 22.09
C LEU A 236 -7.52 27.81 23.59
N VAL A 237 -7.46 29.04 24.10
CA VAL A 237 -7.58 29.36 25.52
C VAL A 237 -8.96 29.93 25.82
N ALA A 238 -9.60 29.44 26.88
CA ALA A 238 -10.87 29.98 27.36
C ALA A 238 -10.65 31.27 28.17
N ARG A 239 -11.31 32.36 27.77
CA ARG A 239 -11.33 33.65 28.47
C ARG A 239 -12.78 33.95 28.85
N GLY A 240 -13.17 33.55 30.05
CA GLY A 240 -14.57 33.61 30.51
C GLY A 240 -15.51 32.83 29.58
N ARG A 241 -16.51 33.53 29.01
CA ARG A 241 -17.47 32.96 28.03
C ARG A 241 -16.90 32.80 26.61
N HIS A 242 -15.74 33.38 26.31
CA HIS A 242 -15.12 33.40 24.98
C HIS A 242 -13.92 32.45 24.90
N CYS A 243 -13.42 32.20 23.70
CA CYS A 243 -12.12 31.55 23.49
C CYS A 243 -11.34 32.29 22.41
N ALA A 244 -10.02 32.34 22.57
CA ALA A 244 -9.09 32.97 21.63
C ALA A 244 -7.87 32.06 21.43
N PHE A 245 -7.27 32.09 20.23
CA PHE A 245 -5.99 31.43 20.00
C PHE A 245 -4.86 32.17 20.74
N GLY A 246 -3.94 31.41 21.31
CA GLY A 246 -2.65 31.92 21.82
C GLY A 246 -1.54 31.79 20.77
N GLU A 247 -0.31 32.06 21.19
CA GLU A 247 0.90 31.87 20.37
C GLU A 247 1.05 30.40 19.90
N PRO A 248 1.54 30.15 18.67
CA PRO A 248 1.83 28.80 18.21
C PRO A 248 2.92 28.14 19.05
N VAL A 249 2.81 26.82 19.26
CA VAL A 249 3.81 26.05 20.02
C VAL A 249 5.13 26.00 19.25
N GLN A 250 6.18 26.57 19.83
CA GLN A 250 7.53 26.49 19.28
C GLN A 250 8.08 25.06 19.36
N THR A 251 8.20 24.40 18.21
CA THR A 251 8.78 23.06 18.08
C THR A 251 10.27 23.14 17.71
N GLY A 252 11.15 23.33 18.71
CA GLY A 252 12.60 23.34 18.46
C GLY A 252 13.54 23.82 19.59
N ALA A 253 13.03 24.44 20.67
CA ALA A 253 13.89 25.05 21.70
C ALA A 253 13.99 24.24 23.01
N ARG A 254 15.18 24.20 23.62
CA ARG A 254 15.54 23.42 24.84
C ARG A 254 14.91 23.89 26.17
N ARG A 255 13.91 24.79 26.15
CA ARG A 255 13.14 25.19 27.35
C ARG A 255 11.64 25.17 27.05
N GLN A 256 10.92 24.21 27.61
CA GLN A 256 9.46 24.25 27.61
C GLN A 256 8.99 25.35 28.57
N ARG A 257 8.44 26.45 28.03
CA ARG A 257 7.45 27.26 28.78
C ARG A 257 6.34 26.31 29.26
N GLN A 258 5.79 26.53 30.46
CA GLN A 258 4.70 25.69 30.97
C GLN A 258 3.54 25.64 29.95
N PRO A 259 2.92 24.46 29.74
CA PRO A 259 1.93 24.29 28.68
C PRO A 259 0.68 25.13 28.96
N THR A 260 0.41 26.11 28.09
CA THR A 260 -0.75 27.00 28.15
C THR A 260 -2.05 26.22 28.40
N PRO A 261 -2.80 26.49 29.49
CA PRO A 261 -4.04 25.79 29.78
C PRO A 261 -5.11 26.07 28.72
N GLY A 262 -5.45 25.05 27.92
CA GLY A 262 -6.38 25.18 26.80
C GLY A 262 -6.56 23.86 26.06
N GLU A 263 -7.19 23.93 24.89
CA GLU A 263 -7.24 22.84 23.92
C GLU A 263 -6.21 23.08 22.82
N TYR A 264 -5.56 22.04 22.31
CA TYR A 264 -4.53 22.19 21.27
C TYR A 264 -5.09 21.74 19.90
N LEU A 265 -4.84 22.56 18.87
CA LEU A 265 -5.30 22.30 17.52
C LEU A 265 -4.13 22.30 16.53
N VAL A 266 -4.14 21.36 15.58
CA VAL A 266 -3.22 21.38 14.45
C VAL A 266 -3.78 22.30 13.38
N ARG A 267 -3.04 23.36 13.04
CA ARG A 267 -3.40 24.29 11.96
C ARG A 267 -2.80 23.78 10.66
N MET A 268 -3.62 23.68 9.63
CA MET A 268 -3.25 23.21 8.31
C MET A 268 -3.73 24.16 7.21
N ARG A 269 -3.20 24.05 5.99
CA ARG A 269 -3.78 24.65 4.79
C ARG A 269 -5.05 23.87 4.41
N ARG A 270 -6.11 24.58 4.01
CA ARG A 270 -7.25 23.94 3.33
C ARG A 270 -6.82 23.58 1.89
N PHE A 271 -7.24 22.41 1.42
CA PHE A 271 -7.20 21.99 0.03
C PHE A 271 -8.62 21.62 -0.44
N ASP A 272 -8.81 21.38 -1.74
CA ASP A 272 -10.07 20.87 -2.28
C ASP A 272 -10.13 19.34 -2.09
N ALA A 273 -11.23 18.83 -1.54
CA ALA A 273 -11.44 17.38 -1.39
C ALA A 273 -11.38 16.64 -2.73
N ARG A 274 -11.72 17.30 -3.86
CA ARG A 274 -11.55 16.74 -5.21
C ARG A 274 -10.10 16.43 -5.59
N ALA A 275 -9.12 16.88 -4.80
CA ALA A 275 -7.71 16.55 -4.97
C ALA A 275 -7.28 15.27 -4.22
N MET A 276 -8.14 14.66 -3.42
CA MET A 276 -7.88 13.37 -2.75
C MET A 276 -7.87 12.22 -3.76
N LEU A 277 -7.02 11.22 -3.56
CA LEU A 277 -6.85 10.13 -4.53
C LEU A 277 -8.09 9.22 -4.62
N SER A 278 -8.89 9.10 -3.56
CA SER A 278 -10.17 8.38 -3.54
C SER A 278 -11.20 8.94 -4.53
N ILE A 279 -11.08 10.23 -4.88
CA ILE A 279 -11.95 10.90 -5.86
C ILE A 279 -11.26 10.97 -7.23
N ARG A 280 -9.95 11.21 -7.26
CA ARG A 280 -9.19 11.30 -8.53
C ARG A 280 -9.04 9.96 -9.25
N SER A 281 -9.03 8.85 -8.51
CA SER A 281 -9.03 7.49 -9.06
C SER A 281 -10.31 7.13 -9.83
N ALA A 282 -11.36 7.96 -9.80
CA ALA A 282 -12.53 7.76 -10.66
C ALA A 282 -12.26 8.03 -12.16
N ALA A 283 -11.21 8.79 -12.50
CA ALA A 283 -10.78 9.01 -13.88
C ALA A 283 -9.55 8.15 -14.20
N HIS A 284 -9.53 7.50 -15.38
CA HIS A 284 -8.54 6.47 -15.71
C HIS A 284 -7.10 7.01 -15.65
N ASP A 285 -6.72 7.89 -16.58
CA ASP A 285 -5.37 8.43 -16.74
C ASP A 285 -4.91 9.20 -15.48
N ALA A 286 -5.81 9.97 -14.88
CA ALA A 286 -5.52 10.73 -13.66
C ALA A 286 -5.17 9.80 -12.48
N GLY A 287 -5.85 8.65 -12.38
CA GLY A 287 -5.55 7.60 -11.41
C GLY A 287 -4.17 6.97 -11.65
N LEU A 288 -3.84 6.61 -12.89
CA LEU A 288 -2.53 6.02 -13.23
C LEU A 288 -1.38 7.01 -12.96
N VAL A 289 -1.54 8.28 -13.35
CA VAL A 289 -0.57 9.37 -13.11
C VAL A 289 -0.44 9.73 -11.62
N ASP A 290 -1.45 9.45 -10.79
CA ASP A 290 -1.35 9.53 -9.34
C ASP A 290 -0.71 8.27 -8.71
N ALA A 291 -0.98 7.08 -9.24
CA ALA A 291 -0.39 5.83 -8.80
C ALA A 291 1.14 5.81 -9.03
N ASP A 292 1.61 6.24 -10.21
CA ASP A 292 3.05 6.41 -10.48
C ASP A 292 3.72 7.41 -9.54
N ALA A 293 3.08 8.57 -9.32
CA ALA A 293 3.60 9.61 -8.44
C ALA A 293 3.60 9.17 -6.96
N LEU A 294 2.62 8.37 -6.55
CA LEU A 294 2.55 7.74 -5.23
C LEU A 294 3.63 6.67 -5.09
N ALA A 295 3.84 5.81 -6.09
CA ALA A 295 4.88 4.79 -6.10
C ALA A 295 6.27 5.40 -5.91
N ALA A 296 6.59 6.47 -6.65
CA ALA A 296 7.83 7.22 -6.51
C ALA A 296 7.98 7.85 -5.11
N THR A 297 6.93 8.52 -4.62
CA THR A 297 6.95 9.20 -3.31
C THR A 297 7.06 8.21 -2.14
N LEU A 298 6.32 7.09 -2.21
CA LEU A 298 6.25 6.06 -1.18
C LEU A 298 7.51 5.18 -1.16
N ALA A 299 8.05 4.79 -2.32
CA ALA A 299 9.35 4.11 -2.39
C ALA A 299 10.47 5.00 -1.86
N GLY A 300 10.47 6.29 -2.24
CA GLY A 300 11.41 7.29 -1.70
C GLY A 300 11.33 7.41 -0.18
N HIS A 301 10.12 7.40 0.40
CA HIS A 301 9.95 7.35 1.85
C HIS A 301 10.44 6.03 2.44
N HIS A 302 9.97 4.88 1.95
CA HIS A 302 10.28 3.55 2.48
C HIS A 302 11.77 3.22 2.45
N LEU A 303 12.53 3.71 1.48
CA LEU A 303 13.98 3.54 1.43
C LEU A 303 14.72 4.33 2.52
N HIS A 304 14.26 5.54 2.85
CA HIS A 304 14.94 6.49 3.74
C HIS A 304 14.35 6.59 5.15
N ALA A 305 13.15 6.06 5.39
CA ALA A 305 12.49 6.09 6.69
C ALA A 305 13.35 5.38 7.76
N PRO A 306 13.42 5.92 9.01
CA PRO A 306 14.17 5.30 10.11
C PRO A 306 13.78 3.84 10.34
N ARG A 307 14.80 2.97 10.50
CA ARG A 307 14.66 1.53 10.78
C ARG A 307 14.70 1.19 12.27
N ASN A 308 15.21 2.10 13.11
CA ASN A 308 15.45 1.84 14.53
C ASN A 308 14.17 2.11 15.34
N ALA A 309 13.32 1.09 15.48
CA ALA A 309 12.10 1.18 16.27
C ALA A 309 12.38 1.49 17.76
N PRO A 310 11.60 2.37 18.43
CA PRO A 310 11.74 2.66 19.86
C PRO A 310 11.53 1.46 20.79
N ARG A 311 10.95 0.38 20.27
CA ARG A 311 10.80 -0.93 20.94
C ARG A 311 11.01 -2.04 19.91
N SER A 312 11.81 -3.03 20.26
CA SER A 312 12.21 -4.15 19.40
C SER A 312 11.09 -5.17 19.08
N HIS A 313 9.87 -4.97 19.58
CA HIS A 313 8.72 -5.81 19.26
C HIS A 313 7.77 -5.19 18.23
N PHE A 314 7.88 -3.89 17.92
CA PHE A 314 7.01 -3.25 16.93
C PHE A 314 7.24 -3.88 15.55
N GLY A 315 6.16 -4.17 14.82
CA GLY A 315 6.22 -4.83 13.51
C GLY A 315 6.73 -6.28 13.50
N SER A 316 7.10 -6.85 14.65
CA SER A 316 7.46 -8.28 14.75
C SER A 316 6.26 -9.19 14.44
N ALA A 317 6.50 -10.44 14.02
CA ALA A 317 5.44 -11.40 13.71
C ALA A 317 4.40 -11.52 14.85
N ALA A 318 4.84 -11.59 16.11
CA ALA A 318 3.94 -11.62 17.26
C ALA A 318 3.10 -10.33 17.42
N SER A 319 3.68 -9.16 17.14
CA SER A 319 2.94 -7.89 17.16
C SER A 319 1.94 -7.77 16.00
N VAL A 320 2.28 -8.27 14.81
CA VAL A 320 1.37 -8.35 13.66
C VAL A 320 0.20 -9.28 14.01
N THR A 321 0.44 -10.50 14.47
CA THR A 321 -0.64 -11.44 14.86
C THR A 321 -1.52 -10.88 15.98
N ALA A 322 -0.96 -10.19 16.97
CA ALA A 322 -1.73 -9.52 18.03
C ALA A 322 -2.61 -8.36 17.52
N GLN A 323 -2.18 -7.63 16.48
CA GLN A 323 -3.01 -6.63 15.80
C GLN A 323 -4.08 -7.27 14.91
N CYS A 324 -3.78 -8.42 14.29
CA CYS A 324 -4.60 -9.04 13.27
C CYS A 324 -5.71 -9.96 13.81
N ARG A 325 -5.45 -10.77 14.84
CA ARG A 325 -6.45 -11.72 15.38
C ARG A 325 -7.74 -11.04 15.89
N PRO A 326 -7.71 -9.90 16.60
CA PRO A 326 -8.93 -9.15 16.97
C PRO A 326 -9.82 -8.70 15.81
N LEU A 327 -9.35 -8.79 14.56
CA LEU A 327 -10.16 -8.46 13.38
C LEU A 327 -11.05 -9.64 12.96
N LEU A 328 -10.60 -10.87 13.22
CA LEU A 328 -11.34 -12.09 12.94
C LEU A 328 -12.57 -12.23 13.82
N ASP A 329 -12.49 -11.81 15.09
CA ASP A 329 -13.62 -11.69 16.02
C ASP A 329 -14.75 -10.76 15.50
N THR A 330 -14.52 -10.00 14.41
CA THR A 330 -15.50 -9.10 13.79
C THR A 330 -16.21 -9.68 12.56
N LEU A 331 -15.78 -10.86 12.10
CA LEU A 331 -16.37 -11.63 11.02
C LEU A 331 -17.55 -12.48 11.52
N ASP A 332 -18.54 -12.69 10.67
CA ASP A 332 -19.65 -13.60 10.96
C ASP A 332 -19.35 -14.98 10.37
N VAL A 333 -18.82 -15.89 11.19
CA VAL A 333 -18.47 -17.26 10.78
C VAL A 333 -19.68 -18.15 10.47
N ALA A 334 -20.92 -17.67 10.65
CA ALA A 334 -22.11 -18.33 10.09
C ALA A 334 -22.26 -18.08 8.58
N LEU A 335 -21.58 -17.08 8.02
CA LEU A 335 -21.57 -16.78 6.59
C LEU A 335 -20.36 -17.49 5.93
N PRO A 336 -20.57 -18.42 4.97
CA PRO A 336 -19.49 -19.24 4.41
C PRO A 336 -18.28 -18.45 3.87
N ARG A 337 -18.52 -17.29 3.24
CA ARG A 337 -17.46 -16.40 2.74
C ARG A 337 -16.60 -15.81 3.86
N GLU A 338 -17.21 -15.40 4.97
CA GLU A 338 -16.49 -14.81 6.10
C GLU A 338 -15.79 -15.89 6.94
N ALA A 339 -16.38 -17.09 7.04
CA ALA A 339 -15.72 -18.28 7.60
C ALA A 339 -14.50 -18.73 6.79
N ALA A 340 -14.61 -18.80 5.45
CA ALA A 340 -13.51 -19.16 4.56
C ALA A 340 -12.36 -18.13 4.62
N LEU A 341 -12.69 -16.84 4.69
CA LEU A 341 -11.72 -15.76 4.89
C LEU A 341 -11.02 -15.87 6.25
N HIS A 342 -11.76 -16.17 7.33
CA HIS A 342 -11.18 -16.39 8.66
C HIS A 342 -10.21 -17.58 8.67
N ALA A 343 -10.60 -18.72 8.08
CA ALA A 343 -9.77 -19.92 8.03
C ALA A 343 -8.50 -19.70 7.20
N TRP A 344 -8.61 -19.03 6.05
CA TRP A 344 -7.46 -18.64 5.23
C TRP A 344 -6.51 -17.71 5.99
N TYR A 345 -7.03 -16.74 6.73
CA TYR A 345 -6.21 -15.71 7.35
C TYR A 345 -5.40 -16.19 8.57
N GLU A 346 -5.94 -17.10 9.38
CA GLU A 346 -5.16 -17.78 10.45
C GLU A 346 -4.04 -18.66 9.87
N ALA A 347 -4.33 -19.38 8.78
CA ALA A 347 -3.32 -20.17 8.06
C ALA A 347 -2.24 -19.28 7.43
N GLU A 348 -2.62 -18.16 6.82
CA GLU A 348 -1.71 -17.19 6.20
C GLU A 348 -0.80 -16.51 7.24
N LEU A 349 -1.36 -16.04 8.37
CA LEU A 349 -0.57 -15.48 9.48
C LEU A 349 0.47 -16.47 10.01
N THR A 350 0.12 -17.76 10.03
CA THR A 350 1.05 -18.85 10.39
C THR A 350 2.11 -19.06 9.31
N ARG A 351 1.73 -19.11 8.03
CA ARG A 351 2.62 -19.30 6.87
C ARG A 351 3.66 -18.18 6.76
N ILE A 352 3.27 -16.92 6.97
CA ILE A 352 4.18 -15.78 6.79
C ILE A 352 5.01 -15.42 8.02
N ALA A 353 4.78 -16.04 9.19
CA ALA A 353 5.52 -15.72 10.41
C ALA A 353 7.06 -15.77 10.27
N PRO A 354 7.67 -16.73 9.53
CA PRO A 354 9.11 -16.70 9.25
C PRO A 354 9.54 -15.51 8.37
N LEU A 355 8.77 -15.18 7.34
CA LEU A 355 9.03 -14.04 6.45
C LEU A 355 8.95 -12.72 7.22
N LEU A 356 7.97 -12.57 8.12
CA LEU A 356 7.87 -11.41 9.02
C LEU A 356 9.07 -11.30 9.98
N ALA A 357 9.59 -12.42 10.48
CA ALA A 357 10.77 -12.43 11.33
C ALA A 357 12.04 -12.03 10.55
N GLU A 358 12.23 -12.54 9.34
CA GLU A 358 13.34 -12.16 8.46
C GLU A 358 13.28 -10.67 8.08
N ARG A 359 12.12 -10.18 7.63
CA ARG A 359 11.90 -8.78 7.24
C ARG A 359 12.10 -7.82 8.41
N HIS A 360 11.68 -8.22 9.62
CA HIS A 360 11.99 -7.49 10.85
C HIS A 360 13.51 -7.42 11.10
N ALA A 361 14.23 -8.54 11.00
CA ALA A 361 15.69 -8.59 11.19
C ALA A 361 16.46 -7.76 10.14
N GLN A 362 15.98 -7.71 8.90
CA GLN A 362 16.57 -6.92 7.80
C GLN A 362 16.20 -5.41 7.85
N GLY A 363 15.35 -4.99 8.81
CA GLY A 363 14.99 -3.59 9.01
C GLY A 363 13.96 -3.04 8.01
N PHE A 364 13.03 -3.88 7.55
CA PHE A 364 11.85 -3.45 6.79
C PHE A 364 10.75 -2.85 7.67
N VAL A 365 10.79 -3.09 8.99
CA VAL A 365 9.97 -2.34 9.97
C VAL A 365 10.52 -0.92 10.11
N ARG A 366 9.69 0.08 9.83
CA ARG A 366 10.09 1.50 9.78
C ARG A 366 9.02 2.43 10.29
N ALA A 367 9.38 3.69 10.49
CA ALA A 367 8.47 4.79 10.82
C ALA A 367 7.59 5.18 9.61
N CYS A 368 6.57 4.38 9.34
CA CYS A 368 5.65 4.50 8.19
C CYS A 368 4.49 5.49 8.46
N HIS A 369 3.47 5.54 7.57
CA HIS A 369 2.27 6.38 7.73
C HIS A 369 1.25 5.76 8.70
N GLY A 370 1.02 4.45 8.60
CA GLY A 370 0.13 3.66 9.46
C GLY A 370 -1.32 3.58 8.98
N ASP A 371 -1.87 4.66 8.42
CA ASP A 371 -3.24 4.76 7.90
C ASP A 371 -3.29 5.21 6.42
N LEU A 372 -2.48 4.60 5.55
CA LEU A 372 -2.25 5.05 4.16
C LEU A 372 -3.34 4.63 3.16
N HIS A 373 -4.58 5.05 3.39
CA HIS A 373 -5.71 4.86 2.46
C HIS A 373 -5.95 6.10 1.58
N LEU A 374 -6.76 6.01 0.52
CA LEU A 374 -6.77 7.01 -0.56
C LEU A 374 -7.39 8.37 -0.20
N ASP A 375 -8.19 8.49 0.87
CA ASP A 375 -8.63 9.82 1.35
C ASP A 375 -7.47 10.57 2.04
N ASN A 376 -6.53 9.85 2.65
CA ASN A 376 -5.34 10.37 3.34
C ASN A 376 -4.18 10.71 2.36
N ILE A 377 -4.44 10.72 1.05
CA ILE A 377 -3.45 11.04 0.02
C ILE A 377 -4.02 12.09 -0.95
N VAL A 378 -3.26 13.15 -1.24
CA VAL A 378 -3.73 14.31 -2.02
C VAL A 378 -2.72 14.75 -3.09
N ARG A 379 -3.21 15.00 -4.32
CA ARG A 379 -2.45 15.58 -5.44
C ARG A 379 -2.41 17.11 -5.29
N TRP A 380 -1.49 17.62 -4.48
CA TRP A 380 -1.36 19.04 -4.17
C TRP A 380 -0.22 19.69 -4.97
N ARG A 381 -0.54 20.70 -5.80
CA ARG A 381 0.43 21.43 -6.66
C ARG A 381 1.35 20.50 -7.46
N ASN A 382 0.73 19.55 -8.18
CA ASN A 382 1.38 18.50 -8.96
C ASN A 382 2.35 17.58 -8.18
N ARG A 383 2.20 17.47 -6.85
CA ARG A 383 2.91 16.50 -6.01
C ARG A 383 1.91 15.65 -5.24
N ILE A 384 2.29 14.41 -4.94
CA ILE A 384 1.58 13.59 -3.96
C ILE A 384 2.05 14.00 -2.56
N LEU A 385 1.10 14.22 -1.64
CA LEU A 385 1.32 14.38 -0.21
C LEU A 385 0.46 13.35 0.53
N MET A 386 1.02 12.71 1.55
CA MET A 386 0.33 11.71 2.39
C MET A 386 0.16 12.31 3.79
N PHE A 387 -1.06 12.33 4.32
CA PHE A 387 -1.43 13.10 5.51
C PHE A 387 -2.40 12.33 6.42
N ASP A 388 -2.47 12.76 7.68
CA ASP A 388 -3.14 12.03 8.78
C ASP A 388 -2.42 10.70 9.15
N CYS A 389 -1.08 10.72 9.23
CA CYS A 389 -0.31 9.64 9.87
C CYS A 389 -0.79 9.40 11.31
N ILE A 390 -0.85 8.13 11.73
CA ILE A 390 -1.26 7.74 13.09
C ILE A 390 -0.39 8.43 14.16
N GLU A 391 -1.00 9.23 15.04
CA GLU A 391 -0.29 10.10 15.98
C GLU A 391 -0.35 9.64 17.45
N PHE A 392 -1.22 8.68 17.77
CA PHE A 392 -1.56 8.30 19.15
C PHE A 392 -0.90 7.00 19.63
N ASP A 393 -0.51 6.10 18.72
CA ASP A 393 0.19 4.84 19.01
C ASP A 393 1.34 4.63 18.02
N ASP A 394 2.51 4.27 18.55
CA ASP A 394 3.71 3.95 17.77
C ASP A 394 3.65 2.53 17.19
N ALA A 395 2.93 1.58 17.79
CA ALA A 395 2.88 0.18 17.34
C ALA A 395 2.17 0.01 15.98
N LEU A 396 1.23 0.91 15.65
CA LEU A 396 0.51 0.96 14.38
C LEU A 396 1.26 1.74 13.28
N ARG A 397 2.40 2.35 13.63
CA ARG A 397 3.21 3.22 12.75
C ARG A 397 4.63 2.69 12.53
N TRP A 398 5.17 1.95 13.50
CA TRP A 398 6.38 1.15 13.36
C TRP A 398 6.00 -0.24 12.84
N ILE A 399 5.80 -0.30 11.53
CA ILE A 399 5.27 -1.44 10.78
C ILE A 399 6.19 -1.76 9.60
N ASP A 400 6.04 -2.95 9.02
CA ASP A 400 6.69 -3.27 7.75
C ASP A 400 6.25 -2.29 6.66
N VAL A 401 7.18 -1.82 5.83
CA VAL A 401 6.91 -1.01 4.64
C VAL A 401 5.91 -1.65 3.67
N ALA A 402 5.85 -2.98 3.61
CA ALA A 402 4.84 -3.73 2.86
C ALA A 402 3.42 -3.55 3.44
N SER A 403 3.29 -3.34 4.76
CA SER A 403 2.01 -3.12 5.45
C SER A 403 1.44 -1.72 5.24
N ASP A 404 2.30 -0.73 4.96
CA ASP A 404 1.89 0.63 4.60
C ASP A 404 1.52 0.69 3.11
N LEU A 405 2.34 0.08 2.24
CA LEU A 405 2.05 -0.10 0.81
C LEU A 405 0.70 -0.82 0.58
N ALA A 406 0.49 -1.95 1.25
CA ALA A 406 -0.73 -2.75 1.10
C ALA A 406 -2.02 -2.00 1.44
N PHE A 407 -1.94 -0.90 2.23
CA PHE A 407 -3.11 -0.07 2.52
C PHE A 407 -3.56 0.69 1.26
N ALA A 408 -2.63 1.33 0.56
CA ALA A 408 -2.93 2.05 -0.68
C ALA A 408 -3.33 1.09 -1.82
N LEU A 409 -2.71 -0.09 -1.91
CA LEU A 409 -3.11 -1.15 -2.86
C LEU A 409 -4.56 -1.59 -2.63
N MET A 410 -4.89 -1.97 -1.39
CA MET A 410 -6.22 -2.43 -1.00
C MET A 410 -7.29 -1.37 -1.23
N ASP A 411 -7.01 -0.10 -0.90
CA ASP A 411 -8.01 0.97 -1.06
C ASP A 411 -8.14 1.41 -2.54
N PHE A 412 -7.15 1.17 -3.42
CA PHE A 412 -7.34 1.26 -4.88
C PHE A 412 -8.27 0.15 -5.41
N SER A 413 -8.04 -1.11 -5.05
CA SER A 413 -8.96 -2.22 -5.38
C SER A 413 -10.37 -1.98 -4.82
N ALA A 414 -10.49 -1.38 -3.64
CA ALA A 414 -11.78 -1.01 -3.04
C ALA A 414 -12.55 0.07 -3.81
N HIS A 415 -11.89 0.80 -4.71
CA HIS A 415 -12.50 1.76 -5.65
C HIS A 415 -12.61 1.19 -7.09
N GLY A 416 -12.30 -0.10 -7.30
CA GLY A 416 -12.36 -0.74 -8.62
C GLY A 416 -11.22 -0.31 -9.56
N ARG A 417 -10.05 0.04 -9.00
CA ARG A 417 -8.86 0.49 -9.75
C ARG A 417 -7.67 -0.42 -9.50
N ASP A 418 -7.83 -1.70 -9.84
CA ASP A 418 -6.76 -2.70 -9.77
C ASP A 418 -5.61 -2.40 -10.73
N ASP A 419 -5.86 -1.65 -11.80
CA ASP A 419 -4.85 -1.03 -12.67
C ASP A 419 -3.96 -0.04 -11.89
N CYS A 420 -4.54 0.87 -11.10
CA CYS A 420 -3.78 1.75 -10.21
C CYS A 420 -3.06 0.98 -9.10
N ALA A 421 -3.67 -0.09 -8.55
CA ALA A 421 -3.04 -0.92 -7.54
C ALA A 421 -1.81 -1.65 -8.14
N HIS A 422 -1.94 -2.28 -9.30
CA HIS A 422 -0.82 -2.90 -10.01
C HIS A 422 0.25 -1.88 -10.35
N ARG A 423 -0.11 -0.71 -10.89
CA ARG A 423 0.83 0.36 -11.24
C ARG A 423 1.61 0.85 -10.01
N LEU A 424 0.94 1.01 -8.87
CA LEU A 424 1.57 1.35 -7.59
C LEU A 424 2.56 0.25 -7.13
N LEU A 425 2.14 -1.03 -7.16
CA LEU A 425 2.99 -2.15 -6.75
C LEU A 425 4.23 -2.28 -7.64
N SER A 426 4.04 -2.32 -8.96
CA SER A 426 5.11 -2.46 -9.95
C SER A 426 6.06 -1.27 -9.92
N GLY A 427 5.54 -0.03 -9.82
CA GLY A 427 6.35 1.19 -9.68
C GLY A 427 7.12 1.25 -8.35
N TRP A 428 6.58 0.66 -7.27
CA TRP A 428 7.27 0.58 -5.99
C TRP A 428 8.40 -0.46 -6.02
N LEU A 429 8.12 -1.68 -6.51
CA LEU A 429 9.11 -2.76 -6.69
C LEU A 429 10.24 -2.37 -7.65
N ALA A 430 9.91 -1.68 -8.74
CA ALA A 430 10.88 -1.11 -9.68
C ALA A 430 11.88 -0.16 -8.98
N ARG A 431 11.49 0.48 -7.87
CA ARG A 431 12.36 1.42 -7.12
C ARG A 431 13.02 0.79 -5.89
N THR A 432 12.31 -0.04 -5.13
CA THR A 432 12.85 -0.64 -3.89
C THR A 432 13.66 -1.91 -4.10
N GLY A 433 13.32 -2.73 -5.12
CA GLY A 433 13.90 -4.06 -5.31
C GLY A 433 13.47 -5.09 -4.26
N ASP A 434 12.50 -4.74 -3.42
CA ASP A 434 11.96 -5.56 -2.33
C ASP A 434 10.89 -6.55 -2.85
N TYR A 435 11.31 -7.47 -3.72
CA TYR A 435 10.45 -8.53 -4.23
C TYR A 435 9.98 -9.49 -3.12
N ALA A 436 10.72 -9.60 -2.01
CA ALA A 436 10.33 -10.37 -0.83
C ALA A 436 9.07 -9.81 -0.13
N ALA A 437 8.68 -8.56 -0.39
CA ALA A 437 7.40 -8.02 0.08
C ALA A 437 6.19 -8.79 -0.48
N LEU A 438 6.29 -9.35 -1.69
CA LEU A 438 5.20 -10.09 -2.34
C LEU A 438 4.69 -11.26 -1.50
N GLY A 439 5.58 -11.93 -0.76
CA GLY A 439 5.21 -13.05 0.12
C GLY A 439 4.37 -12.67 1.36
N VAL A 440 4.29 -11.38 1.70
CA VAL A 440 3.56 -10.85 2.87
C VAL A 440 2.50 -9.80 2.53
N VAL A 441 2.57 -9.17 1.35
CA VAL A 441 1.59 -8.17 0.86
C VAL A 441 0.14 -8.68 0.88
N PRO A 442 -0.20 -9.93 0.50
CA PRO A 442 -1.58 -10.42 0.53
C PRO A 442 -2.18 -10.46 1.95
N CYS A 443 -1.42 -10.95 2.93
CA CYS A 443 -1.81 -10.91 4.34
C CYS A 443 -2.04 -9.47 4.82
N TYR A 444 -1.18 -8.53 4.43
CA TYR A 444 -1.37 -7.12 4.76
C TYR A 444 -2.52 -6.47 3.98
N PHE A 445 -2.82 -6.88 2.75
CA PHE A 445 -3.97 -6.40 1.99
C PHE A 445 -5.27 -6.79 2.70
N VAL A 446 -5.38 -8.06 3.12
CA VAL A 446 -6.52 -8.55 3.90
C VAL A 446 -6.60 -7.88 5.28
N TYR A 447 -5.47 -7.70 5.99
CA TYR A 447 -5.42 -6.90 7.23
C TYR A 447 -6.07 -5.53 7.06
N ARG A 448 -5.63 -4.77 6.04
CA ARG A 448 -6.15 -3.42 5.80
C ARG A 448 -7.60 -3.43 5.36
N ALA A 449 -8.03 -4.40 4.55
CA ALA A 449 -9.43 -4.57 4.18
C ALA A 449 -10.32 -4.84 5.42
N LEU A 450 -9.88 -5.67 6.37
CA LEU A 450 -10.60 -5.91 7.62
C LEU A 450 -10.68 -4.65 8.51
N VAL A 451 -9.61 -3.84 8.59
CA VAL A 451 -9.62 -2.52 9.26
C VAL A 451 -10.65 -1.59 8.63
N ARG A 452 -10.78 -1.61 7.30
CA ARG A 452 -11.80 -0.83 6.59
C ARG A 452 -13.22 -1.37 6.77
N ALA A 453 -13.39 -2.70 6.85
CA ALA A 453 -14.68 -3.32 7.13
C ALA A 453 -15.22 -2.97 8.53
N LEU A 454 -14.38 -2.96 9.58
CA LEU A 454 -14.83 -2.54 10.92
C LEU A 454 -15.08 -1.02 10.99
N THR A 455 -14.20 -0.20 10.41
CA THR A 455 -14.40 1.26 10.40
C THR A 455 -15.62 1.68 9.57
N ALA A 456 -16.11 0.85 8.66
CA ALA A 456 -17.40 0.97 7.99
C ALA A 456 -18.58 0.51 8.88
N ARG A 457 -18.50 -0.70 9.48
CA ARG A 457 -19.52 -1.25 10.40
C ARG A 457 -19.87 -0.26 11.53
N LEU A 458 -18.87 0.42 12.10
CA LEU A 458 -19.05 1.38 13.20
C LEU A 458 -19.64 2.74 12.78
N ARG A 459 -19.76 3.00 11.47
CA ARG A 459 -20.50 4.15 10.91
C ARG A 459 -21.95 3.80 10.58
N GLY A 460 -22.31 2.51 10.61
CA GLY A 460 -23.54 2.01 10.00
C GLY A 460 -23.49 2.01 8.46
N ASP A 461 -22.30 1.80 7.88
CA ASP A 461 -22.09 1.72 6.43
C ASP A 461 -21.84 0.27 6.00
N ASP A 462 -22.91 -0.53 5.97
CA ASP A 462 -22.84 -1.95 5.62
C ASP A 462 -22.46 -2.19 4.14
N ALA A 463 -22.75 -1.21 3.27
CA ALA A 463 -22.34 -1.24 1.87
C ALA A 463 -20.81 -1.10 1.72
N ALA A 464 -20.17 -0.25 2.53
CA ALA A 464 -18.72 -0.24 2.64
C ALA A 464 -18.17 -1.48 3.37
N ARG A 465 -18.84 -2.00 4.41
CA ARG A 465 -18.43 -3.27 5.08
C ARG A 465 -18.33 -4.41 4.06
N ASP A 466 -19.39 -4.67 3.30
CA ASP A 466 -19.37 -5.75 2.30
C ASP A 466 -18.34 -5.50 1.19
N ARG A 467 -18.19 -4.25 0.71
CA ARG A 467 -17.17 -3.91 -0.30
C ARG A 467 -15.75 -4.29 0.15
N TYR A 468 -15.38 -3.96 1.38
CA TYR A 468 -14.06 -4.29 1.91
C TYR A 468 -13.89 -5.79 2.20
N LEU A 469 -14.94 -6.49 2.66
CA LEU A 469 -14.90 -7.94 2.85
C LEU A 469 -14.85 -8.72 1.52
N ARG A 470 -15.47 -8.21 0.46
CA ARG A 470 -15.46 -8.83 -0.87
C ARG A 470 -14.07 -8.81 -1.50
N ILE A 471 -13.34 -7.69 -1.41
CA ILE A 471 -11.95 -7.65 -1.89
C ILE A 471 -10.99 -8.44 -0.98
N ALA A 472 -11.29 -8.56 0.32
CA ALA A 472 -10.52 -9.41 1.22
C ALA A 472 -10.65 -10.90 0.85
N ALA A 473 -11.87 -11.36 0.59
CA ALA A 473 -12.14 -12.69 0.07
C ALA A 473 -11.49 -12.90 -1.31
N ALA A 474 -11.72 -11.99 -2.26
CA ALA A 474 -11.12 -12.09 -3.59
C ALA A 474 -9.58 -12.18 -3.55
N MET A 475 -8.91 -11.43 -2.66
CA MET A 475 -7.45 -11.57 -2.46
C MET A 475 -7.08 -12.94 -1.90
N ALA A 476 -7.78 -13.42 -0.87
CA ALA A 476 -7.56 -14.74 -0.27
C ALA A 476 -7.72 -15.89 -1.28
N ASP A 477 -8.79 -15.86 -2.07
CA ASP A 477 -9.09 -16.86 -3.09
C ASP A 477 -8.07 -16.78 -4.25
N THR A 478 -7.75 -15.58 -4.76
CA THR A 478 -6.69 -15.37 -5.77
C THR A 478 -5.28 -15.76 -5.28
N ARG A 479 -5.07 -15.94 -3.97
CA ARG A 479 -3.82 -16.51 -3.41
C ARG A 479 -3.90 -18.02 -3.17
N ARG A 480 -5.08 -18.54 -2.81
CA ARG A 480 -5.36 -19.98 -2.66
C ARG A 480 -5.16 -20.71 -3.99
N ASP A 481 -5.71 -20.14 -5.07
CA ASP A 481 -5.82 -20.78 -6.38
C ASP A 481 -4.72 -20.29 -7.34
N ALA A 482 -3.63 -19.73 -6.81
CA ALA A 482 -2.57 -19.09 -7.57
C ALA A 482 -1.72 -20.09 -8.37
N GLN A 483 -1.80 -20.01 -9.71
CA GLN A 483 -0.94 -20.75 -10.64
C GLN A 483 0.04 -19.77 -11.33
N PRO A 484 1.17 -19.42 -10.70
CA PRO A 484 2.14 -18.49 -11.26
C PRO A 484 2.82 -19.06 -12.52
N LEU A 485 3.07 -18.19 -13.49
CA LEU A 485 3.78 -18.51 -14.74
C LEU A 485 5.15 -17.82 -14.77
N LEU A 486 6.09 -18.34 -15.57
CA LEU A 486 7.33 -17.66 -15.92
C LEU A 486 7.33 -17.29 -17.40
N LEU A 487 7.30 -15.98 -17.71
CA LEU A 487 7.26 -15.47 -19.07
C LEU A 487 8.58 -14.75 -19.39
N LEU A 488 9.36 -15.26 -20.33
CA LEU A 488 10.64 -14.66 -20.72
C LEU A 488 10.46 -13.81 -21.98
N CYS A 489 10.87 -12.55 -21.98
CA CYS A 489 10.85 -11.73 -23.20
C CYS A 489 12.11 -12.01 -24.03
N HIS A 490 11.96 -12.45 -25.28
CA HIS A 490 13.07 -12.71 -26.20
C HIS A 490 13.11 -11.67 -27.34
N GLY A 491 14.32 -11.39 -27.84
CA GLY A 491 14.56 -10.52 -29.00
C GLY A 491 15.50 -9.34 -28.71
N VAL A 492 16.02 -8.73 -29.78
CA VAL A 492 17.06 -7.68 -29.73
C VAL A 492 16.54 -6.30 -29.29
N SER A 493 17.44 -5.33 -29.09
CA SER A 493 17.09 -3.93 -28.81
C SER A 493 16.15 -3.36 -29.88
N GLY A 494 15.12 -2.62 -29.47
CA GLY A 494 14.14 -2.02 -30.38
C GLY A 494 12.91 -2.89 -30.71
N SER A 495 12.92 -4.21 -30.48
CA SER A 495 11.83 -5.14 -30.87
C SER A 495 10.56 -5.08 -30.00
N GLY A 496 10.14 -3.89 -29.55
CA GLY A 496 8.88 -3.71 -28.81
C GLY A 496 8.83 -4.22 -27.35
N LYS A 497 9.57 -5.28 -27.01
CA LYS A 497 9.57 -6.01 -25.71
C LYS A 497 9.16 -5.20 -24.49
N SER A 498 9.89 -4.14 -24.15
CA SER A 498 9.73 -3.39 -22.89
C SER A 498 8.47 -2.53 -22.81
N LEU A 499 7.77 -2.35 -23.93
CA LEU A 499 6.45 -1.73 -24.00
C LEU A 499 5.34 -2.80 -23.99
N ALA A 500 5.49 -3.85 -24.80
CA ALA A 500 4.55 -4.98 -24.83
C ALA A 500 4.48 -5.71 -23.48
N SER A 501 5.62 -6.07 -22.89
CA SER A 501 5.72 -6.68 -21.55
C SER A 501 5.16 -5.80 -20.42
N ARG A 502 5.09 -4.48 -20.60
CA ARG A 502 4.44 -3.56 -19.64
C ARG A 502 2.93 -3.66 -19.73
N ALA A 503 2.37 -3.60 -20.95
CA ALA A 503 0.93 -3.79 -21.17
C ALA A 503 0.47 -5.19 -20.72
N LEU A 504 1.26 -6.22 -21.00
CA LEU A 504 1.00 -7.59 -20.53
C LEU A 504 1.05 -7.71 -19.00
N ALA A 505 2.02 -7.06 -18.34
CA ALA A 505 2.12 -7.02 -16.88
C ALA A 505 0.87 -6.41 -16.23
N GLU A 506 0.43 -5.26 -16.75
CA GLU A 506 -0.77 -4.57 -16.28
C GLU A 506 -2.04 -5.40 -16.55
N ARG A 507 -2.12 -6.09 -17.70
CA ARG A 507 -3.25 -6.97 -18.07
C ARG A 507 -3.31 -8.29 -17.27
N LEU A 508 -2.17 -8.88 -16.91
CA LEU A 508 -2.10 -10.13 -16.12
C LEU A 508 -2.00 -9.90 -14.61
N GLY A 509 -1.80 -8.66 -14.16
CA GLY A 509 -1.36 -8.37 -12.79
C GLY A 509 0.06 -8.90 -12.47
N ALA A 510 0.84 -9.25 -13.48
CA ALA A 510 2.11 -9.97 -13.39
C ALA A 510 3.31 -9.05 -13.09
N ILE A 511 4.27 -9.52 -12.29
CA ILE A 511 5.41 -8.70 -11.86
C ILE A 511 6.48 -8.69 -12.95
N ARG A 512 6.67 -7.53 -13.60
CA ARG A 512 7.72 -7.32 -14.61
C ARG A 512 9.07 -7.02 -13.97
N LEU A 513 10.02 -7.94 -14.14
CA LEU A 513 11.42 -7.85 -13.77
C LEU A 513 12.21 -7.39 -15.00
N SER A 514 12.82 -6.20 -14.95
CA SER A 514 13.48 -5.61 -16.13
C SER A 514 14.98 -5.46 -15.94
N SER A 515 15.76 -5.97 -16.90
CA SER A 515 17.22 -5.96 -16.85
C SER A 515 17.79 -4.55 -16.73
N ASP A 516 17.24 -3.59 -17.48
CA ASP A 516 17.71 -2.21 -17.45
C ASP A 516 17.39 -1.55 -16.11
N VAL A 517 16.19 -1.78 -15.55
CA VAL A 517 15.82 -1.27 -14.21
C VAL A 517 16.75 -1.81 -13.12
N GLU A 518 17.11 -3.11 -13.13
CA GLU A 518 18.11 -3.65 -12.20
C GLU A 518 19.50 -3.02 -12.41
N ARG A 519 19.90 -2.69 -13.65
CA ARG A 519 21.15 -1.94 -13.90
C ARG A 519 21.11 -0.53 -13.31
N LYS A 520 20.05 0.26 -13.54
CA LYS A 520 19.88 1.61 -12.96
C LYS A 520 19.89 1.55 -11.43
N ARG A 521 19.09 0.63 -10.85
CA ARG A 521 19.02 0.35 -9.41
C ARG A 521 20.40 0.02 -8.82
N ARG A 522 21.17 -0.86 -9.46
CA ARG A 522 22.51 -1.27 -9.01
C ARG A 522 23.54 -0.14 -9.10
N ALA A 523 23.41 0.75 -10.07
CA ALA A 523 24.24 1.95 -10.19
C ALA A 523 23.81 3.11 -9.26
N GLY A 524 22.63 3.01 -8.63
CA GLY A 524 22.09 4.05 -7.74
C GLY A 524 21.59 5.31 -8.46
N VAL A 525 21.28 5.20 -9.76
CA VAL A 525 20.87 6.34 -10.61
C VAL A 525 19.36 6.33 -10.92
N PRO A 526 18.74 7.48 -11.25
CA PRO A 526 17.38 7.55 -11.79
C PRO A 526 17.19 6.72 -13.07
N ASP A 527 15.96 6.29 -13.32
CA ASP A 527 15.63 5.36 -14.42
C ASP A 527 16.03 5.90 -15.81
N GLU A 528 15.94 7.23 -16.02
CA GLU A 528 16.27 7.89 -17.28
C GLU A 528 17.79 8.12 -17.49
N THR A 529 18.63 7.79 -16.50
CA THR A 529 20.06 8.12 -16.53
C THR A 529 20.85 7.07 -17.31
N ARG A 530 21.44 7.45 -18.45
CA ARG A 530 22.30 6.53 -19.23
C ARG A 530 23.50 6.06 -18.43
N LEU A 531 23.79 4.76 -18.51
CA LEU A 531 24.96 4.15 -17.88
C LEU A 531 26.16 4.11 -18.84
N SER A 532 27.36 4.00 -18.28
CA SER A 532 28.58 3.73 -19.02
C SER A 532 28.63 2.29 -19.55
N ALA A 533 29.40 2.06 -20.62
CA ALA A 533 29.58 0.72 -21.22
C ALA A 533 30.04 -0.37 -20.22
N SER A 534 30.72 0.00 -19.13
CA SER A 534 31.08 -0.88 -18.01
C SER A 534 29.88 -1.52 -17.27
N ALA A 535 28.66 -0.96 -17.40
CA ALA A 535 27.43 -1.58 -16.92
C ALA A 535 26.90 -2.71 -17.85
N TYR A 536 27.53 -2.89 -19.02
CA TYR A 536 27.17 -3.85 -20.07
C TYR A 536 28.37 -4.71 -20.51
N SER A 537 29.41 -4.83 -19.67
CA SER A 537 30.41 -5.90 -19.80
C SER A 537 29.82 -7.26 -19.44
N ASP A 538 30.43 -8.35 -19.87
CA ASP A 538 29.84 -9.70 -19.73
C ASP A 538 29.61 -10.07 -18.26
N ALA A 539 30.60 -9.83 -17.39
CA ALA A 539 30.46 -9.98 -15.94
C ALA A 539 29.41 -9.01 -15.33
N ALA A 540 29.05 -7.90 -15.98
CA ALA A 540 27.92 -7.04 -15.57
C ALA A 540 26.57 -7.48 -16.17
N ILE A 541 26.58 -8.27 -17.24
CA ILE A 541 25.39 -8.91 -17.81
C ILE A 541 25.02 -10.13 -16.94
N GLU A 542 25.97 -11.03 -16.70
CA GLU A 542 25.85 -12.22 -15.85
C GLU A 542 25.25 -11.89 -14.47
N ARG A 543 25.88 -10.97 -13.72
CA ARG A 543 25.40 -10.48 -12.42
C ARG A 543 24.04 -9.77 -12.43
N ILE A 544 23.47 -9.48 -13.59
CA ILE A 544 22.09 -8.98 -13.75
C ILE A 544 21.15 -10.14 -14.04
N TYR A 545 21.53 -11.12 -14.86
CA TYR A 545 20.75 -12.35 -15.06
C TYR A 545 20.65 -13.18 -13.77
N GLU A 546 21.73 -13.32 -12.98
CA GLU A 546 21.69 -13.90 -11.62
C GLU A 546 20.62 -13.22 -10.73
N ARG A 547 20.61 -11.88 -10.74
CA ARG A 547 19.70 -11.06 -9.94
C ARG A 547 18.25 -11.20 -10.41
N LEU A 548 18.03 -11.24 -11.73
CA LEU A 548 16.71 -11.48 -12.33
C LEU A 548 16.22 -12.91 -12.04
N LEU A 549 17.09 -13.92 -12.03
CA LEU A 549 16.76 -15.30 -11.72
C LEU A 549 16.33 -15.46 -10.25
N ALA A 550 17.07 -14.86 -9.32
CA ALA A 550 16.71 -14.81 -7.91
C ALA A 550 15.41 -14.02 -7.66
N ALA A 551 15.20 -12.90 -8.38
CA ALA A 551 13.95 -12.15 -8.31
C ALA A 551 12.76 -12.93 -8.89
N ALA A 552 12.93 -13.63 -10.01
CA ALA A 552 11.90 -14.46 -10.62
C ALA A 552 11.48 -15.60 -9.69
N ALA A 553 12.45 -16.29 -9.07
CA ALA A 553 12.18 -17.27 -8.03
C ALA A 553 11.36 -16.66 -6.88
N THR A 554 11.76 -15.49 -6.35
CA THR A 554 11.04 -14.78 -5.27
C THR A 554 9.60 -14.43 -5.66
N VAL A 555 9.37 -14.00 -6.90
CA VAL A 555 8.03 -13.64 -7.44
C VAL A 555 7.15 -14.89 -7.56
N ILE A 556 7.67 -15.97 -8.14
CA ILE A 556 6.98 -17.26 -8.31
C ILE A 556 6.64 -17.89 -6.96
N ASP A 557 7.61 -17.94 -6.04
CA ASP A 557 7.45 -18.50 -4.68
C ASP A 557 6.49 -17.65 -3.81
N SER A 558 6.16 -16.44 -4.25
CA SER A 558 5.12 -15.58 -3.66
C SER A 558 3.74 -15.74 -4.32
N GLY A 559 3.58 -16.66 -5.29
CA GLY A 559 2.33 -16.90 -6.01
C GLY A 559 1.98 -15.83 -7.06
N TYR A 560 2.99 -15.17 -7.66
CA TYR A 560 2.78 -14.20 -8.73
C TYR A 560 3.43 -14.67 -10.04
N THR A 561 2.78 -14.41 -11.18
CA THR A 561 3.41 -14.57 -12.49
C THR A 561 4.55 -13.58 -12.66
N ALA A 562 5.70 -14.07 -13.12
CA ALA A 562 6.89 -13.27 -13.40
C ALA A 562 7.03 -13.03 -14.91
N ILE A 563 7.21 -11.78 -15.32
CA ILE A 563 7.61 -11.42 -16.69
C ILE A 563 9.05 -10.91 -16.64
N VAL A 564 9.99 -11.56 -17.32
CA VAL A 564 11.40 -11.17 -17.32
C VAL A 564 11.73 -10.45 -18.62
N ASP A 565 11.76 -9.12 -18.56
CA ASP A 565 12.11 -8.22 -19.66
C ASP A 565 13.64 -8.00 -19.69
N ALA A 566 14.31 -8.96 -20.32
CA ALA A 566 15.68 -8.87 -20.81
C ALA A 566 15.69 -9.16 -22.32
N THR A 567 16.85 -9.40 -22.94
CA THR A 567 16.93 -9.76 -24.37
C THR A 567 17.03 -11.27 -24.61
N PHE A 568 17.53 -12.05 -23.63
CA PHE A 568 17.63 -13.51 -23.66
C PHE A 568 18.32 -14.11 -24.91
N LEU A 569 19.28 -13.37 -25.47
CA LEU A 569 19.98 -13.73 -26.72
C LEU A 569 21.01 -14.86 -26.56
N ARG A 570 21.23 -15.37 -25.34
CA ARG A 570 22.14 -16.49 -25.07
C ARG A 570 21.37 -17.71 -24.61
N GLU A 571 21.67 -18.88 -25.14
CA GLU A 571 21.05 -20.14 -24.74
C GLU A 571 21.25 -20.40 -23.24
N ALA A 572 22.46 -20.18 -22.73
CA ALA A 572 22.79 -20.34 -21.31
C ALA A 572 21.94 -19.44 -20.38
N ASP A 573 21.63 -18.20 -20.80
CA ASP A 573 20.76 -17.30 -20.04
C ASP A 573 19.31 -17.83 -20.01
N ARG A 574 18.81 -18.39 -21.12
CA ARG A 574 17.47 -18.99 -21.21
C ARG A 574 17.37 -20.29 -20.41
N ALA A 575 18.32 -21.20 -20.57
CA ALA A 575 18.40 -22.50 -19.90
C ALA A 575 18.37 -22.38 -18.37
N ALA A 576 18.97 -21.34 -17.80
CA ALA A 576 18.92 -21.07 -16.35
C ALA A 576 17.49 -20.82 -15.83
N PHE A 577 16.64 -20.14 -16.62
CA PHE A 577 15.25 -19.83 -16.28
C PHE A 577 14.30 -21.00 -16.61
N VAL A 578 14.54 -21.74 -17.70
CA VAL A 578 13.88 -23.03 -17.96
C VAL A 578 14.11 -23.99 -16.79
N SER A 579 15.35 -24.08 -16.30
CA SER A 579 15.71 -24.87 -15.12
C SER A 579 15.06 -24.37 -13.83
N LEU A 580 14.77 -23.07 -13.71
CA LEU A 580 14.01 -22.53 -12.58
C LEU A 580 12.53 -22.96 -12.64
N ALA A 581 11.90 -22.86 -13.81
CA ALA A 581 10.51 -23.29 -14.00
C ALA A 581 10.33 -24.78 -13.65
N ALA A 582 11.22 -25.64 -14.19
CA ALA A 582 11.22 -27.07 -13.90
C ALA A 582 11.39 -27.37 -12.39
N ARG A 583 12.33 -26.70 -11.69
CA ARG A 583 12.53 -26.84 -10.24
C ARG A 583 11.39 -26.29 -9.37
N ARG A 584 10.40 -25.61 -9.96
CA ARG A 584 9.22 -25.08 -9.27
C ARG A 584 7.90 -25.68 -9.73
N GLY A 585 7.91 -26.54 -10.76
CA GLY A 585 6.70 -27.12 -11.34
C GLY A 585 5.77 -26.09 -12.00
N VAL A 586 6.31 -24.94 -12.43
CA VAL A 586 5.50 -23.87 -13.05
C VAL A 586 5.63 -23.87 -14.56
N ARG A 587 4.56 -23.45 -15.26
CA ARG A 587 4.58 -23.31 -16.72
C ARG A 587 5.47 -22.13 -17.13
N ILE A 588 6.20 -22.31 -18.23
CA ILE A 588 7.09 -21.32 -18.82
C ILE A 588 6.74 -21.11 -20.30
N ALA A 589 6.83 -19.86 -20.75
CA ALA A 589 6.76 -19.52 -22.17
C ALA A 589 7.80 -18.45 -22.54
N ILE A 590 8.33 -18.54 -23.75
CA ILE A 590 9.23 -17.54 -24.35
C ILE A 590 8.38 -16.66 -25.26
N LEU A 591 8.30 -15.37 -24.94
CA LEU A 591 7.61 -14.36 -25.74
C LEU A 591 8.61 -13.79 -26.76
N ASP A 592 8.63 -14.33 -27.97
CA ASP A 592 9.57 -13.95 -29.01
C ASP A 592 9.09 -12.71 -29.78
N PHE A 593 9.67 -11.54 -29.47
CA PHE A 593 9.25 -10.29 -30.08
C PHE A 593 10.14 -9.93 -31.27
N THR A 594 9.57 -10.00 -32.47
CA THR A 594 10.22 -9.74 -33.75
C THR A 594 9.80 -8.40 -34.37
N ALA A 595 10.62 -7.85 -35.26
CA ALA A 595 10.38 -6.63 -36.05
C ALA A 595 11.37 -6.61 -37.22
N SER A 596 11.07 -5.89 -38.31
CA SER A 596 12.01 -5.75 -39.42
C SER A 596 13.28 -4.97 -39.02
N PRO A 597 14.44 -5.21 -39.65
CA PRO A 597 15.69 -4.49 -39.36
C PRO A 597 15.55 -2.96 -39.50
N ALA A 598 14.71 -2.49 -40.42
CA ALA A 598 14.40 -1.08 -40.59
C ALA A 598 13.68 -0.50 -39.36
N THR A 599 12.64 -1.17 -38.86
CA THR A 599 11.94 -0.77 -37.63
C THR A 599 12.86 -0.82 -36.42
N LEU A 600 13.69 -1.86 -36.28
CA LEU A 600 14.65 -1.98 -35.17
C LEU A 600 15.63 -0.78 -35.14
N ALA A 601 16.27 -0.48 -36.27
CA ALA A 601 17.18 0.65 -36.40
C ALA A 601 16.48 1.99 -36.14
N ALA A 602 15.29 2.21 -36.72
CA ALA A 602 14.52 3.44 -36.52
C ALA A 602 14.08 3.63 -35.06
N ARG A 603 13.62 2.57 -34.38
CA ARG A 603 13.21 2.62 -32.96
C ARG A 603 14.40 2.89 -32.04
N VAL A 604 15.57 2.29 -32.31
CA VAL A 604 16.80 2.55 -31.54
C VAL A 604 17.29 3.97 -31.75
N ALA A 605 17.37 4.46 -32.99
CA ALA A 605 17.77 5.84 -33.29
C ALA A 605 16.82 6.88 -32.66
N ALA A 606 15.50 6.64 -32.68
CA ALA A 606 14.52 7.53 -32.06
C ALA A 606 14.67 7.60 -30.53
N ARG A 607 15.01 6.50 -29.85
CA ARG A 607 15.34 6.50 -28.41
C ARG A 607 16.67 7.21 -28.13
N ALA A 608 17.68 6.98 -28.98
CA ALA A 608 18.97 7.62 -28.88
C ALA A 608 18.84 9.15 -28.90
N ALA A 609 17.96 9.69 -29.75
CA ALA A 609 17.65 11.13 -29.85
C ALA A 609 16.77 11.68 -28.70
N ARG A 610 15.84 10.89 -28.15
CA ARG A 610 14.92 11.35 -27.08
C ARG A 610 15.57 11.46 -25.70
N GLY A 611 16.55 10.62 -25.40
CA GLY A 611 17.38 10.74 -24.19
C GLY A 611 16.68 10.50 -22.84
N ASN A 612 15.46 9.92 -22.84
CA ASN A 612 14.61 9.76 -21.66
C ASN A 612 13.97 8.35 -21.53
N ASP A 613 14.57 7.34 -22.17
CA ASP A 613 14.17 5.93 -22.06
C ASP A 613 15.11 5.22 -21.07
N SER A 614 14.64 4.16 -20.42
CA SER A 614 15.42 3.38 -19.45
C SER A 614 16.49 2.50 -20.10
N SER A 615 16.41 2.27 -21.41
CA SER A 615 17.32 1.38 -22.14
C SER A 615 18.46 2.15 -22.81
N ASP A 616 19.71 1.69 -22.59
CA ASP A 616 20.92 2.37 -23.06
C ASP A 616 21.45 1.88 -24.41
N ALA A 617 20.73 0.98 -25.08
CA ALA A 617 21.18 0.39 -26.34
C ALA A 617 21.17 1.39 -27.51
N ASP A 618 22.29 1.47 -28.21
CA ASP A 618 22.45 2.21 -29.47
C ASP A 618 22.48 1.27 -30.69
N THR A 619 22.75 1.83 -31.88
CA THR A 619 22.79 1.09 -33.14
C THR A 619 23.96 0.11 -33.25
N ALA A 620 25.08 0.35 -32.54
CA ALA A 620 26.21 -0.57 -32.50
C ALA A 620 25.92 -1.75 -31.54
N VAL A 621 25.25 -1.48 -30.42
CA VAL A 621 24.70 -2.52 -29.54
C VAL A 621 23.69 -3.39 -30.30
N LEU A 622 22.78 -2.80 -31.09
CA LEU A 622 21.84 -3.55 -31.93
C LEU A 622 22.56 -4.42 -32.98
N ALA A 623 23.53 -3.88 -33.71
CA ALA A 623 24.28 -4.65 -34.71
C ALA A 623 24.97 -5.89 -34.08
N ARG A 624 25.70 -5.70 -32.99
CA ARG A 624 26.34 -6.79 -32.23
C ARG A 624 25.32 -7.81 -31.71
N GLN A 625 24.13 -7.36 -31.27
CA GLN A 625 23.05 -8.24 -30.81
C GLN A 625 22.42 -9.08 -31.92
N LEU A 626 22.41 -8.60 -33.17
CA LEU A 626 21.92 -9.38 -34.33
C LEU A 626 22.95 -10.41 -34.80
N GLU A 627 24.24 -10.10 -34.66
CA GLU A 627 25.37 -10.97 -35.05
C GLU A 627 25.65 -12.08 -34.03
N HIS A 628 25.43 -11.82 -32.73
CA HIS A 628 25.79 -12.71 -31.61
C HIS A 628 24.57 -13.25 -30.84
N ALA A 629 23.44 -13.49 -31.50
CA ALA A 629 22.27 -14.11 -30.89
C ALA A 629 22.24 -15.63 -31.13
N ASP A 630 22.23 -16.40 -30.04
CA ASP A 630 21.99 -17.84 -30.09
C ASP A 630 20.52 -18.07 -30.50
N ALA A 631 20.31 -18.80 -31.60
CA ALA A 631 18.97 -19.18 -32.05
C ALA A 631 18.19 -19.94 -30.96
N LEU A 632 16.86 -19.91 -31.01
CA LEU A 632 16.04 -20.77 -30.17
C LEU A 632 16.23 -22.23 -30.61
N THR A 633 16.51 -23.12 -29.65
CA THR A 633 16.57 -24.57 -29.89
C THR A 633 15.18 -25.14 -30.21
N ASP A 634 15.07 -26.37 -30.72
CA ASP A 634 13.78 -27.02 -30.99
C ASP A 634 12.89 -27.09 -29.71
N ALA A 635 13.51 -27.38 -28.57
CA ALA A 635 12.83 -27.46 -27.27
C ALA A 635 12.35 -26.09 -26.76
N GLU A 636 13.11 -25.02 -27.04
CA GLU A 636 12.70 -23.64 -26.74
C GLU A 636 11.62 -23.15 -27.70
N THR A 637 11.70 -23.54 -28.98
CA THR A 637 10.70 -23.24 -30.01
C THR A 637 9.35 -23.85 -29.67
N ALA A 638 9.33 -25.06 -29.09
CA ALA A 638 8.11 -25.71 -28.60
C ALA A 638 7.41 -24.97 -27.42
N ILE A 639 8.09 -24.03 -26.75
CA ILE A 639 7.52 -23.13 -25.72
C ILE A 639 7.58 -21.65 -26.13
N ALA A 640 7.89 -21.36 -27.39
CA ALA A 640 8.00 -20.00 -27.91
C ALA A 640 6.69 -19.55 -28.57
N ILE A 641 6.27 -18.34 -28.23
CA ILE A 641 5.09 -17.68 -28.79
C ILE A 641 5.57 -16.40 -29.45
N ARG A 642 5.49 -16.35 -30.77
CA ARG A 642 6.03 -15.26 -31.58
C ARG A 642 5.03 -14.12 -31.72
N PHE A 643 5.53 -12.91 -31.49
CA PHE A 643 4.83 -11.65 -31.70
C PHE A 643 5.55 -10.84 -32.79
N ASP A 644 4.83 -10.44 -33.82
CA ASP A 644 5.30 -9.38 -34.70
C ASP A 644 5.01 -8.02 -34.06
N THR A 645 6.02 -7.16 -34.01
CA THR A 645 5.94 -5.82 -33.43
C THR A 645 6.09 -4.72 -34.49
N ASP A 646 6.03 -5.01 -35.79
CA ASP A 646 5.89 -4.02 -36.87
C ASP A 646 4.44 -3.47 -36.98
N CYS A 647 3.85 -3.20 -35.82
CA CYS A 647 2.51 -2.66 -35.62
C CYS A 647 2.54 -1.37 -34.78
N ASP A 648 1.39 -0.70 -34.62
CA ASP A 648 1.25 0.43 -33.70
C ASP A 648 1.33 -0.06 -32.24
N ALA A 649 1.93 0.76 -31.37
CA ALA A 649 2.06 0.43 -29.94
C ALA A 649 0.73 0.25 -29.21
N ALA A 650 -0.36 0.87 -29.69
CA ALA A 650 -1.70 0.67 -29.14
C ALA A 650 -2.20 -0.78 -29.28
N ALA A 651 -1.65 -1.56 -30.23
CA ALA A 651 -2.01 -2.97 -30.39
C ALA A 651 -1.73 -3.81 -29.13
N TYR A 652 -0.70 -3.45 -28.34
CA TYR A 652 -0.32 -4.17 -27.12
C TYR A 652 -1.36 -4.06 -25.99
N GLU A 653 -2.32 -3.13 -26.07
CA GLU A 653 -3.42 -3.00 -25.11
C GLU A 653 -4.61 -3.93 -25.47
N SER A 654 -4.67 -4.40 -26.73
CA SER A 654 -5.76 -5.23 -27.25
C SER A 654 -5.74 -6.66 -26.69
N SER A 655 -6.91 -7.32 -26.67
CA SER A 655 -6.99 -8.77 -26.41
C SER A 655 -6.45 -9.61 -27.58
N GLU A 656 -6.54 -9.07 -28.79
CA GLU A 656 -6.24 -9.76 -30.06
C GLU A 656 -4.73 -10.01 -30.22
N PHE A 657 -3.91 -8.98 -29.97
CA PHE A 657 -2.44 -9.10 -30.00
C PHE A 657 -1.91 -10.21 -29.07
N TRP A 658 -2.57 -10.42 -27.93
CA TRP A 658 -2.18 -11.42 -26.93
C TRP A 658 -2.93 -12.76 -27.04
N ALA A 659 -3.83 -12.92 -28.02
CA ALA A 659 -4.63 -14.14 -28.17
C ALA A 659 -3.77 -15.43 -28.24
N PRO A 660 -2.64 -15.50 -28.99
CA PRO A 660 -1.80 -16.69 -29.02
C PRO A 660 -1.22 -17.09 -27.66
N LEU A 661 -0.91 -16.11 -26.79
CA LEU A 661 -0.47 -16.38 -25.42
C LEU A 661 -1.62 -16.90 -24.55
N PHE A 662 -2.82 -16.36 -24.69
CA PHE A 662 -3.95 -16.83 -23.90
C PHE A 662 -4.41 -18.22 -24.34
N GLU A 663 -4.41 -18.53 -25.64
CA GLU A 663 -4.70 -19.87 -26.16
C GLU A 663 -3.70 -20.90 -25.63
N ALA A 664 -2.39 -20.62 -25.73
CA ALA A 664 -1.32 -21.48 -25.21
C ALA A 664 -1.29 -21.60 -23.66
N LEU A 665 -2.02 -20.75 -22.94
CA LEU A 665 -2.16 -20.81 -21.48
C LEU A 665 -3.49 -21.43 -21.00
N HIS A 666 -4.47 -21.63 -21.88
CA HIS A 666 -5.71 -22.37 -21.58
C HIS A 666 -5.70 -23.80 -22.13
N ALA A 667 -4.75 -24.12 -23.02
CA ALA A 667 -4.23 -25.49 -23.22
C ALA A 667 -3.37 -25.95 -22.02
#